data_AF-A0A9E5NT38-F1
#
_entry.id   AF-A0A9E5NT38-F1
#
_cell.length_a   1.000
_cell.length_b   1.000
_cell.length_c   1.000
_cell.angle_alpha   90.00
_cell.angle_beta   90.00
_cell.angle_gamma   90.00
#
_symmetry.space_group_name_H-M   'P 1'
#
loop_
_entity.id
_entity.type
_entity.pdbx_description
1 polymer ?
#
loop_
_entity_poly.entity_id
_entity_poly.type
_entity_poly.pdbx_seq_one_letter_code
_entity_poly.pdbx_strand_id
1 'polypeptide(L)'
;MPYLRLRDLRSGSLYEFEAGEVRVGRDPELEFSLSGEGTDVVSGTHLRFVYRVRRWWLEDMGSRNGTYVAERRLGSGQAEVVAAGTVIRLGKSGPRVKVEAAASRSLESTLAEGATPAEPPSAEPAAAGPQAPPGAILKLVFEEAKTGRRYSASGAFIRIGRGSDCEVRPLGADDELISRHHAEITLAADGAALIRDARSVNGTFLNGKYLEGEKPLQEGDQIALGEEGPVLFVEELTLSSAGGLTTLLVRRVAREVSQGTSARVRQLIWSMLAVVITAVAGLYILAERRERQTAAALEEQARALEEQRQQLEDYRHALAAQQATTDSVLFVASAEYERLRTELVAATEQAAPASVIDSLRGALIAADQRTQALEASLARSQDALRRQLAAGDSARRLADAEVSRLRGELERASQERVSQGLVDSLRQAIRTAEEQASDIGAQLRAVSGVNLAAVAQANQHAVGLVTVFQGLRLFDGSGFVITPSGHFVTNRHVVNPDGKEPDSVFVTLADERFMEPADIIVVAPPGQPDLAVIRIRDYSGPPIESVDWSGTRARQGEPAALIGFPAGLGAALDQTRTVRTSMSAGIFSQVTTESIRFDGFTVEGSSGSPVFNANGEVVAVHRGSLRGATGLGFAVPVTQLIPLLPPEVKAELGIE
;
A
#
# COMPACT_ATOMS: atom_id res chain seq x y z
N MET A 1 2.32 -18.27 20.88
CA MET A 1 2.13 -19.73 20.97
C MET A 1 1.64 -20.23 19.62
N PRO A 2 2.02 -21.44 19.15
CA PRO A 2 1.45 -22.02 17.94
C PRO A 2 -0.06 -22.12 18.10
N TYR A 3 -0.80 -21.65 17.10
CA TYR A 3 -2.25 -21.59 17.11
C TYR A 3 -2.80 -22.30 15.86
N LEU A 4 -3.72 -23.22 16.09
CA LEU A 4 -4.41 -23.96 15.03
C LEU A 4 -5.91 -23.86 15.26
N ARG A 5 -6.63 -23.41 14.23
CA ARG A 5 -8.09 -23.39 14.23
C ARG A 5 -8.59 -24.30 13.12
N LEU A 6 -9.36 -25.31 13.50
CA LEU A 6 -9.93 -26.32 12.60
C LEU A 6 -11.45 -26.22 12.61
N ARG A 7 -12.08 -26.39 11.45
CA ARG A 7 -13.53 -26.54 11.30
C ARG A 7 -13.83 -27.95 10.82
N ASP A 8 -14.67 -28.69 11.53
CA ASP A 8 -15.30 -29.90 10.98
C ASP A 8 -16.39 -29.45 10.00
N LEU A 9 -16.23 -29.79 8.72
CA LEU A 9 -17.17 -29.38 7.68
C LEU A 9 -18.51 -30.14 7.74
N ARG A 10 -18.62 -31.21 8.54
CA ARG A 10 -19.89 -31.92 8.74
C ARG A 10 -20.75 -31.26 9.80
N SER A 11 -20.19 -30.98 10.97
CA SER A 11 -20.91 -30.36 12.08
C SER A 11 -20.93 -28.83 12.00
N GLY A 12 -20.01 -28.25 11.22
CA GLY A 12 -19.75 -26.81 11.19
C GLY A 12 -18.98 -26.28 12.42
N SER A 13 -18.73 -27.14 13.40
CA SER A 13 -18.08 -26.80 14.67
C SER A 13 -16.63 -26.36 14.47
N LEU A 14 -16.24 -25.36 15.24
CA LEU A 14 -14.90 -24.78 15.24
C LEU A 14 -14.15 -25.24 16.48
N TYR A 15 -12.89 -25.62 16.30
CA TYR A 15 -12.00 -26.09 17.35
C TYR A 15 -10.71 -25.27 17.32
N GLU A 16 -10.25 -24.83 18.49
CA GLU A 16 -9.06 -24.00 18.66
C GLU A 16 -8.04 -24.70 19.54
N PHE A 17 -6.79 -24.72 19.08
CA PHE A 17 -5.70 -25.40 19.76
C PHE A 17 -4.52 -24.44 19.93
N GLU A 18 -4.04 -24.33 21.17
CA GLU A 18 -2.83 -23.62 21.55
C GLU A 18 -1.74 -24.62 21.97
N ALA A 19 -1.43 -25.56 21.07
CA ALA A 19 -0.48 -26.64 21.30
C ALA A 19 0.55 -26.71 20.16
N GLY A 20 1.73 -27.30 20.41
CA GLY A 20 2.73 -27.55 19.36
C GLY A 20 2.44 -28.79 18.52
N GLU A 21 1.51 -29.63 18.97
CA GLU A 21 1.04 -30.84 18.28
C GLU A 21 -0.45 -31.02 18.55
N VAL A 22 -1.22 -31.39 17.52
CA VAL A 22 -2.66 -31.70 17.62
C VAL A 22 -2.90 -33.00 16.87
N ARG A 23 -3.31 -34.06 17.58
CA ARG A 23 -3.64 -35.34 16.94
C ARG A 23 -5.12 -35.41 16.63
N VAL A 24 -5.42 -36.01 15.48
CA VAL A 24 -6.78 -36.12 14.97
C VAL A 24 -7.10 -37.58 14.69
N GLY A 25 -8.26 -38.03 15.14
CA GLY A 25 -8.71 -39.40 14.95
C GLY A 25 -10.06 -39.68 15.60
N ARG A 26 -10.42 -40.96 15.68
CA ARG A 26 -11.68 -41.42 16.30
C ARG A 26 -11.56 -41.68 17.81
N ASP A 27 -10.34 -41.75 18.32
CA ASP A 27 -10.10 -41.97 19.75
C ASP A 27 -10.57 -40.74 20.57
N PRO A 28 -11.42 -40.92 21.59
CA PRO A 28 -11.95 -39.82 22.40
C PRO A 28 -10.89 -39.09 23.23
N GLU A 29 -9.71 -39.68 23.45
CA GLU A 29 -8.63 -39.07 24.25
C GLU A 29 -7.73 -38.11 23.44
N LEU A 30 -7.95 -37.96 22.13
CA LEU A 30 -7.17 -37.08 21.28
C LEU A 30 -7.60 -35.62 21.40
N GLU A 31 -6.65 -34.71 21.13
CA GLU A 31 -6.88 -33.27 21.17
C GLU A 31 -8.03 -32.88 20.22
N PHE A 32 -8.12 -33.51 19.05
CA PHE A 32 -9.25 -33.37 18.16
C PHE A 32 -9.86 -34.73 17.79
N SER A 33 -10.87 -35.13 18.57
CA SER A 33 -11.61 -36.37 18.33
C SER A 33 -12.81 -36.15 17.41
N LEU A 34 -12.93 -36.99 16.38
CA LEU A 34 -14.07 -37.04 15.46
C LEU A 34 -14.97 -38.23 15.82
N SER A 35 -16.23 -37.95 16.15
CA SER A 35 -17.24 -38.95 16.45
C SER A 35 -18.48 -38.79 15.55
N GLY A 36 -19.41 -39.74 15.61
CA GLY A 36 -20.66 -39.72 14.83
C GLY A 36 -20.61 -40.46 13.49
N GLU A 37 -21.70 -40.34 12.73
CA GLU A 37 -21.93 -41.09 11.48
C GLU A 37 -20.87 -40.80 10.40
N GLY A 38 -20.35 -41.83 9.75
CA GLY A 38 -19.30 -41.72 8.72
C GLY A 38 -17.86 -41.59 9.24
N THR A 39 -17.64 -41.73 10.55
CA THR A 39 -16.28 -41.78 11.14
C THR A 39 -15.66 -43.18 11.14
N ASP A 40 -16.36 -44.21 10.65
CA ASP A 40 -15.86 -45.60 10.58
C ASP A 40 -14.60 -45.75 9.72
N VAL A 41 -14.38 -44.80 8.80
CA VAL A 41 -13.20 -44.74 7.95
C VAL A 41 -12.01 -43.99 8.60
N VAL A 42 -12.24 -43.33 9.73
CA VAL A 42 -11.21 -42.63 10.51
C VAL A 42 -10.53 -43.63 11.47
N SER A 43 -9.21 -43.55 11.57
CA SER A 43 -8.42 -44.45 12.43
C SER A 43 -8.39 -43.89 13.85
N GLY A 44 -8.03 -44.72 14.85
CA GLY A 44 -7.94 -44.30 16.26
C GLY A 44 -7.11 -43.02 16.39
N THR A 45 -5.87 -43.07 15.94
CA THR A 45 -5.04 -41.90 15.59
C THR A 45 -4.84 -41.90 14.08
N HIS A 46 -5.41 -40.94 13.36
CA HIS A 46 -5.41 -40.95 11.90
C HIS A 46 -4.31 -40.07 11.33
N LEU A 47 -4.16 -38.87 11.86
CA LEU A 47 -3.15 -37.90 11.44
C LEU A 47 -2.74 -37.03 12.62
N ARG A 48 -1.68 -36.25 12.45
CA ARG A 48 -1.32 -35.20 13.38
C ARG A 48 -0.92 -33.93 12.66
N PHE A 49 -1.21 -32.81 13.29
CA PHE A 49 -0.60 -31.53 12.99
C PHE A 49 0.57 -31.33 13.94
N VAL A 50 1.76 -31.03 13.42
CA VAL A 50 2.92 -30.65 14.23
C VAL A 50 3.42 -29.29 13.79
N TYR A 51 3.62 -28.40 14.76
CA TYR A 51 4.20 -27.10 14.50
C TYR A 51 5.73 -27.21 14.49
N ARG A 52 6.34 -27.11 13.30
CA ARG A 52 7.80 -27.14 13.10
C ARG A 52 8.18 -26.10 12.06
N VAL A 53 9.31 -25.42 12.25
CA VAL A 53 9.78 -24.37 11.31
C VAL A 53 8.72 -23.28 11.09
N ARG A 54 8.06 -22.85 12.17
CA ARG A 54 6.99 -21.83 12.18
C ARG A 54 5.80 -22.09 11.23
N ARG A 55 5.61 -23.34 10.82
CA ARG A 55 4.47 -23.77 10.02
C ARG A 55 3.82 -24.98 10.66
N TRP A 56 2.54 -25.16 10.37
CA TRP A 56 1.82 -26.38 10.69
C TRP A 56 2.05 -27.41 9.60
N TRP A 57 2.59 -28.56 10.00
CA TRP A 57 2.80 -29.71 9.14
C TRP A 57 1.76 -30.76 9.44
N LEU A 58 1.18 -31.34 8.40
CA LEU A 58 0.26 -32.45 8.46
C LEU A 58 1.02 -33.74 8.16
N GLU A 59 0.95 -34.71 9.06
CA GLU A 59 1.52 -36.04 8.91
C GLU A 59 0.42 -37.10 9.04
N ASP A 60 0.34 -38.02 8.07
CA ASP A 60 -0.51 -39.21 8.19
C ASP A 60 0.12 -40.21 9.16
N MET A 61 -0.60 -40.62 10.19
CA MET A 61 -0.09 -41.49 11.26
C MET A 61 -0.23 -42.99 10.92
N GLY A 62 -0.16 -43.34 9.63
CA GLY A 62 -0.39 -44.70 9.15
C GLY A 62 -1.87 -45.05 9.10
N SER A 63 -2.71 -44.13 8.65
CA SER A 63 -4.16 -44.31 8.66
C SER A 63 -4.60 -45.45 7.71
N ARG A 64 -5.62 -46.20 8.14
CA ARG A 64 -6.12 -47.36 7.36
C ARG A 64 -6.65 -46.96 5.98
N ASN A 65 -7.29 -45.80 5.87
CA ASN A 65 -7.96 -45.34 4.66
C ASN A 65 -7.25 -44.15 3.98
N GLY A 66 -6.13 -43.67 4.53
CA GLY A 66 -5.32 -42.58 4.01
C GLY A 66 -5.84 -41.19 4.35
N THR A 67 -4.92 -40.25 4.58
CA THR A 67 -5.20 -38.80 4.64
C THR A 67 -5.06 -38.18 3.24
N TYR A 68 -5.97 -37.28 2.88
CA TYR A 68 -5.98 -36.59 1.59
C TYR A 68 -5.99 -35.07 1.79
N VAL A 69 -5.17 -34.35 1.01
CA VAL A 69 -5.12 -32.88 0.94
C VAL A 69 -5.35 -32.48 -0.51
N ALA A 70 -6.30 -31.58 -0.77
CA ALA A 70 -6.69 -31.19 -2.14
C ALA A 70 -6.96 -32.40 -3.06
N GLU A 71 -7.67 -33.42 -2.54
CA GLU A 71 -7.96 -34.71 -3.20
C GLU A 71 -6.73 -35.59 -3.54
N ARG A 72 -5.51 -35.18 -3.20
CA ARG A 72 -4.29 -36.00 -3.31
C ARG A 72 -4.03 -36.76 -2.00
N ARG A 73 -3.74 -38.06 -2.09
CA ARG A 73 -3.36 -38.88 -0.92
C ARG A 73 -1.97 -38.49 -0.44
N LEU A 74 -1.79 -38.30 0.86
CA LEU A 74 -0.48 -38.16 1.48
C LEU A 74 0.27 -39.49 1.42
N GLY A 75 1.54 -39.48 0.99
CA GLY A 75 2.41 -40.65 1.01
C GLY A 75 2.80 -41.03 2.45
N SER A 76 3.04 -42.32 2.70
CA SER A 76 3.51 -42.77 4.01
C SER A 76 4.86 -42.12 4.35
N GLY A 77 4.96 -41.42 5.48
CA GLY A 77 6.15 -40.69 5.92
C GLY A 77 6.34 -39.31 5.28
N GLN A 78 5.43 -38.86 4.40
CA GLN A 78 5.45 -37.50 3.88
C GLN A 78 4.73 -36.56 4.84
N ALA A 79 5.32 -35.39 5.08
CA ALA A 79 4.71 -34.30 5.81
C ALA A 79 4.35 -33.18 4.84
N GLU A 80 3.17 -32.60 4.95
CA GLU A 80 2.71 -31.51 4.07
C GLU A 80 2.44 -30.25 4.88
N VAL A 81 2.95 -29.11 4.41
CA VAL A 81 2.65 -27.82 5.03
C VAL A 81 1.20 -27.46 4.76
N VAL A 82 0.46 -27.14 5.82
CA VAL A 82 -0.94 -26.72 5.71
C VAL A 82 -1.10 -25.24 6.03
N ALA A 83 -1.83 -24.53 5.16
CA ALA A 83 -2.17 -23.12 5.33
C ALA A 83 -3.66 -22.94 5.66
N ALA A 84 -4.05 -21.75 6.11
CA ALA A 84 -5.46 -21.38 6.23
C ALA A 84 -6.18 -21.57 4.88
N GLY A 85 -7.38 -22.15 4.91
CA GLY A 85 -8.14 -22.57 3.73
C GLY A 85 -7.95 -24.04 3.34
N THR A 86 -6.90 -24.72 3.81
CA THR A 86 -6.61 -26.11 3.42
C THR A 86 -7.72 -27.06 3.90
N VAL A 87 -8.26 -27.88 2.99
CA VAL A 87 -9.24 -28.92 3.33
C VAL A 87 -8.59 -30.29 3.30
N ILE A 88 -8.73 -31.00 4.41
CA ILE A 88 -8.15 -32.31 4.67
C ILE A 88 -9.28 -33.31 4.77
N ARG A 89 -9.15 -34.44 4.09
CA ARG A 89 -10.15 -35.51 4.07
C ARG A 89 -9.56 -36.79 4.66
N LEU A 90 -10.25 -37.37 5.65
CA LEU A 90 -9.79 -38.53 6.39
C LEU A 90 -10.42 -39.80 5.80
N GLY A 91 -9.76 -40.41 4.80
CA GLY A 91 -10.31 -41.47 3.96
C GLY A 91 -11.11 -40.96 2.77
N LYS A 92 -11.11 -41.68 1.63
CA LYS A 92 -11.78 -41.25 0.38
C LYS A 92 -13.28 -40.96 0.50
N SER A 93 -13.97 -41.57 1.47
CA SER A 93 -15.39 -41.34 1.75
C SER A 93 -15.62 -40.71 3.12
N GLY A 94 -14.55 -40.29 3.81
CA GLY A 94 -14.62 -39.84 5.19
C GLY A 94 -14.74 -38.34 5.38
N PRO A 95 -14.72 -37.90 6.65
CA PRO A 95 -14.98 -36.52 7.03
C PRO A 95 -13.91 -35.55 6.51
N ARG A 96 -14.34 -34.30 6.32
CA ARG A 96 -13.49 -33.20 5.85
C ARG A 96 -13.31 -32.18 6.97
N VAL A 97 -12.05 -31.82 7.22
CA VAL A 97 -11.65 -30.81 8.18
C VAL A 97 -11.00 -29.67 7.40
N LYS A 98 -11.42 -28.43 7.65
CA LYS A 98 -10.81 -27.24 7.07
C LYS A 98 -9.93 -26.54 8.09
N VAL A 99 -8.71 -26.19 7.71
CA VAL A 99 -7.85 -25.31 8.48
C VAL A 99 -8.36 -23.88 8.29
N GLU A 100 -8.89 -23.25 9.32
CA GLU A 100 -9.39 -21.85 9.25
C GLU A 100 -8.30 -20.85 9.63
N ALA A 101 -7.39 -21.22 10.51
CA ALA A 101 -6.20 -20.45 10.83
C ALA A 101 -5.04 -21.37 11.23
N ALA A 102 -3.86 -21.12 10.70
CA ALA A 102 -2.62 -21.83 11.01
C ALA A 102 -1.50 -20.79 11.13
N ALA A 103 -1.32 -20.24 12.32
CA ALA A 103 -0.41 -19.12 12.58
C ALA A 103 0.21 -19.21 13.99
N SER A 104 1.23 -18.41 14.26
CA SER A 104 1.55 -18.03 15.64
C SER A 104 0.63 -16.86 16.02
N ARG A 105 -0.25 -17.01 17.01
CA ARG A 105 -1.14 -15.91 17.42
C ARG A 105 -0.33 -14.74 17.97
N SER A 106 -0.35 -13.61 17.26
CA SER A 106 -0.48 -12.28 17.86
C SER A 106 -1.96 -12.10 18.19
N LEU A 107 -2.28 -11.59 19.38
CA LEU A 107 -3.67 -11.28 19.75
C LEU A 107 -4.21 -10.16 18.85
N GLU A 108 -5.08 -10.50 17.90
CA GLU A 108 -5.96 -9.55 17.25
C GLU A 108 -7.42 -9.92 17.50
N SER A 109 -8.13 -8.87 17.89
CA SER A 109 -9.51 -8.77 18.32
C SER A 109 -10.50 -9.20 17.24
N THR A 110 -11.46 -10.03 17.65
CA THR A 110 -12.76 -10.23 17.02
C THR A 110 -13.38 -8.92 16.53
N LEU A 111 -13.76 -8.86 15.25
CA LEU A 111 -14.98 -8.24 14.72
C LEU A 111 -15.20 -8.82 13.30
N ALA A 112 -16.33 -9.51 13.11
CA ALA A 112 -16.93 -9.81 11.81
C ALA A 112 -17.50 -8.47 11.24
N GLU A 113 -17.79 -8.25 9.95
CA GLU A 113 -18.32 -9.12 8.90
C GLU A 113 -18.35 -8.29 7.59
N GLY A 114 -18.20 -8.94 6.43
CA GLY A 114 -18.97 -8.61 5.22
C GLY A 114 -18.56 -7.46 4.26
N ALA A 115 -18.32 -7.88 3.02
CA ALA A 115 -18.60 -7.20 1.74
C ALA A 115 -17.46 -6.46 0.98
N THR A 116 -17.20 -6.98 -0.22
CA THR A 116 -16.59 -6.35 -1.41
C THR A 116 -17.64 -6.43 -2.55
N PRO A 117 -17.47 -5.82 -3.75
CA PRO A 117 -16.59 -4.71 -4.18
C PRO A 117 -17.33 -3.66 -5.07
N ALA A 118 -16.70 -2.51 -5.41
CA ALA A 118 -16.61 -1.96 -6.78
C ALA A 118 -16.01 -0.53 -6.82
N GLU A 119 -15.18 -0.31 -7.84
CA GLU A 119 -14.42 0.90 -8.20
C GLU A 119 -14.97 1.46 -9.56
N PRO A 120 -14.33 2.43 -10.24
CA PRO A 120 -14.50 3.91 -10.34
C PRO A 120 -15.27 4.32 -11.66
N PRO A 121 -15.16 5.51 -12.34
CA PRO A 121 -14.28 6.68 -12.18
C PRO A 121 -14.86 8.11 -12.43
N SER A 122 -13.91 9.04 -12.23
CA SER A 122 -13.75 10.49 -12.39
C SER A 122 -14.30 11.22 -13.64
N ALA A 123 -14.42 12.56 -13.50
CA ALA A 123 -14.08 13.57 -14.51
C ALA A 123 -13.96 14.99 -13.87
N GLU A 124 -12.85 15.69 -14.15
CA GLU A 124 -12.62 17.14 -13.90
C GLU A 124 -13.53 18.01 -14.80
N PRO A 125 -13.74 19.33 -14.55
CA PRO A 125 -12.97 20.30 -15.33
C PRO A 125 -12.71 21.70 -14.71
N ALA A 126 -11.92 22.45 -15.48
CA ALA A 126 -11.30 23.73 -15.23
C ALA A 126 -12.14 25.00 -15.52
N ALA A 127 -11.69 26.07 -14.86
CA ALA A 127 -11.59 27.48 -15.27
C ALA A 127 -12.86 28.36 -15.50
N ALA A 128 -12.88 29.44 -14.72
CA ALA A 128 -13.92 30.45 -14.57
C ALA A 128 -13.97 31.51 -15.69
N GLY A 129 -15.21 31.89 -16.04
CA GLY A 129 -15.58 33.12 -16.76
C GLY A 129 -16.53 34.00 -15.90
N PRO A 130 -16.94 35.20 -16.38
CA PRO A 130 -17.31 36.33 -15.55
C PRO A 130 -18.56 36.11 -14.67
N GLN A 131 -18.47 36.44 -13.39
CA GLN A 131 -19.52 36.21 -12.39
C GLN A 131 -20.78 37.08 -12.64
N ALA A 132 -21.95 36.42 -12.62
CA ALA A 132 -23.28 37.00 -12.68
C ALA A 132 -23.61 37.89 -11.46
N PRO A 133 -24.58 38.81 -11.56
CA PRO A 133 -24.96 39.71 -10.47
C PRO A 133 -25.37 38.95 -9.19
N PRO A 134 -24.92 39.39 -8.00
CA PRO A 134 -25.16 38.65 -6.75
C PRO A 134 -26.65 38.49 -6.42
N GLY A 135 -27.09 37.24 -6.24
CA GLY A 135 -28.39 36.92 -5.64
C GLY A 135 -29.58 36.76 -6.59
N ALA A 136 -29.35 36.63 -7.90
CA ALA A 136 -30.38 36.21 -8.86
C ALA A 136 -30.27 34.69 -9.12
N ILE A 137 -31.39 33.97 -8.94
CA ILE A 137 -31.49 32.55 -9.31
C ILE A 137 -32.52 32.39 -10.44
N LEU A 138 -32.18 31.57 -11.44
CA LEU A 138 -33.12 31.12 -12.45
C LEU A 138 -33.94 29.98 -11.86
N LYS A 139 -35.24 29.98 -12.14
CA LYS A 139 -36.12 28.83 -11.96
C LYS A 139 -36.68 28.44 -13.32
N LEU A 140 -36.43 27.21 -13.72
CA LEU A 140 -36.85 26.64 -14.99
C LEU A 140 -37.73 25.42 -14.76
N VAL A 141 -38.83 25.35 -15.50
CA VAL A 141 -39.66 24.15 -15.61
C VAL A 141 -39.62 23.68 -17.06
N PHE A 142 -39.33 22.39 -17.25
CA PHE A 142 -39.31 21.74 -18.55
C PHE A 142 -40.35 20.63 -18.62
N GLU A 143 -40.98 20.45 -19.78
CA GLU A 143 -41.77 19.27 -20.10
C GLU A 143 -41.10 18.49 -21.23
N GLU A 144 -40.87 17.19 -21.05
CA GLU A 144 -40.35 16.34 -22.12
C GLU A 144 -41.45 15.95 -23.11
N ALA A 145 -41.27 16.30 -24.38
CA ALA A 145 -42.31 16.19 -25.41
C ALA A 145 -42.79 14.75 -25.68
N LYS A 146 -41.90 13.74 -25.54
CA LYS A 146 -42.24 12.32 -25.78
C LYS A 146 -42.99 11.69 -24.60
N THR A 147 -42.66 12.07 -23.37
CA THR A 147 -43.13 11.37 -22.16
C THR A 147 -44.13 12.19 -21.33
N GLY A 148 -44.22 13.51 -21.57
CA GLY A 148 -44.97 14.47 -20.76
C GLY A 148 -44.36 14.68 -19.37
N ARG A 149 -43.13 14.21 -19.13
CA ARG A 149 -42.50 14.28 -17.81
C ARG A 149 -41.99 15.69 -17.54
N ARG A 150 -42.31 16.22 -16.36
CA ARG A 150 -41.87 17.56 -15.94
C ARG A 150 -40.61 17.52 -15.09
N TYR A 151 -39.72 18.48 -15.35
CA TYR A 151 -38.48 18.72 -14.62
C TYR A 151 -38.48 20.14 -14.09
N SER A 152 -38.08 20.34 -12.84
CA SER A 152 -37.92 21.67 -12.25
C SER A 152 -36.51 21.81 -11.73
N ALA A 153 -35.80 22.85 -12.16
CA ALA A 153 -34.45 23.16 -11.73
C ALA A 153 -34.36 24.63 -11.28
N SER A 154 -33.50 24.91 -10.30
CA SER A 154 -33.29 26.27 -9.81
C SER A 154 -31.83 26.50 -9.44
N GLY A 155 -31.25 27.59 -9.92
CA GLY A 155 -29.84 27.93 -9.69
C GLY A 155 -29.34 29.02 -10.63
N ALA A 156 -28.13 29.51 -10.41
CA ALA A 156 -27.44 30.40 -11.36
C ALA A 156 -26.81 29.62 -12.54
N PHE A 157 -26.71 28.30 -12.39
CA PHE A 157 -26.15 27.35 -13.34
C PHE A 157 -26.97 26.06 -13.27
N ILE A 158 -27.48 25.59 -14.40
CA ILE A 158 -28.33 24.38 -14.51
C ILE A 158 -27.76 23.50 -15.61
N ARG A 159 -27.47 22.23 -15.29
CA ARG A 159 -26.96 21.22 -16.23
C ARG A 159 -28.05 20.23 -16.62
N ILE A 160 -28.05 19.90 -17.90
CA ILE A 160 -28.93 18.91 -18.51
C ILE A 160 -28.07 17.76 -19.03
N GLY A 161 -28.37 16.53 -18.62
CA GLY A 161 -27.61 15.36 -19.05
C GLY A 161 -27.99 14.09 -18.30
N ARG A 162 -27.37 12.96 -18.68
CA ARG A 162 -27.62 11.67 -18.00
C ARG A 162 -26.83 11.49 -16.70
N GLY A 163 -25.80 12.32 -16.48
CA GLY A 163 -24.94 12.30 -15.29
C GLY A 163 -25.75 12.45 -14.00
N SER A 164 -25.28 11.81 -12.93
CA SER A 164 -25.93 11.91 -11.60
C SER A 164 -25.78 13.28 -10.96
N ASP A 165 -24.88 14.12 -11.48
CA ASP A 165 -24.61 15.49 -11.07
C ASP A 165 -25.35 16.55 -11.91
N CYS A 166 -26.24 16.14 -12.82
CA CYS A 166 -27.11 17.05 -13.57
C CYS A 166 -28.42 17.33 -12.83
N GLU A 167 -28.85 18.59 -12.82
CA GLU A 167 -30.11 19.03 -12.21
C GLU A 167 -31.33 18.60 -13.03
N VAL A 168 -31.18 18.46 -14.36
CA VAL A 168 -32.23 17.95 -15.26
C VAL A 168 -31.74 16.67 -15.94
N ARG A 169 -32.40 15.55 -15.64
CA ARG A 169 -32.03 14.20 -16.11
C ARG A 169 -33.19 13.56 -16.89
N PRO A 170 -33.33 13.85 -18.20
CA PRO A 170 -34.42 13.32 -19.00
C PRO A 170 -34.15 11.87 -19.42
N LEU A 171 -34.24 10.97 -18.44
CA LEU A 171 -33.91 9.55 -18.62
C LEU A 171 -35.14 8.73 -19.07
N GLY A 172 -34.95 7.88 -20.08
CA GLY A 172 -35.93 7.00 -20.72
C GLY A 172 -35.26 5.94 -21.61
N ALA A 173 -35.96 5.48 -22.66
CA ALA A 173 -35.42 4.47 -23.58
C ALA A 173 -34.22 4.97 -24.42
N ASP A 174 -34.08 6.29 -24.56
CA ASP A 174 -33.12 6.97 -25.42
C ASP A 174 -31.91 7.51 -24.62
N ASP A 175 -31.63 6.97 -23.42
CA ASP A 175 -30.58 7.43 -22.50
C ASP A 175 -29.17 7.48 -23.12
N GLU A 176 -28.90 6.57 -24.06
CA GLU A 176 -27.63 6.47 -24.76
C GLU A 176 -27.36 7.66 -25.68
N LEU A 177 -28.42 8.36 -26.13
CA LEU A 177 -28.30 9.57 -26.96
C LEU A 177 -27.90 10.80 -26.15
N ILE A 178 -28.02 10.73 -24.82
CA ILE A 178 -27.78 11.84 -23.90
C ILE A 178 -26.34 11.74 -23.37
N SER A 179 -25.61 12.86 -23.41
CA SER A 179 -24.24 12.93 -22.90
C SER A 179 -24.29 13.09 -21.38
N ARG A 180 -23.22 12.70 -20.68
CA ARG A 180 -23.16 12.82 -19.21
C ARG A 180 -23.45 14.26 -18.77
N HIS A 181 -22.81 15.23 -19.43
CA HIS A 181 -23.19 16.63 -19.47
C HIS A 181 -23.51 16.95 -20.93
N HIS A 182 -24.75 17.33 -21.25
CA HIS A 182 -25.19 17.52 -22.63
C HIS A 182 -25.40 18.99 -22.95
N ALA A 183 -26.13 19.73 -22.11
CA ALA A 183 -26.33 21.17 -22.24
C ALA A 183 -26.22 21.88 -20.90
N GLU A 184 -25.87 23.16 -20.92
CA GLU A 184 -25.74 24.00 -19.75
C GLU A 184 -26.54 25.29 -19.93
N ILE A 185 -27.22 25.73 -18.87
CA ILE A 185 -27.95 26.99 -18.83
C ILE A 185 -27.35 27.87 -17.73
N THR A 186 -26.94 29.08 -18.11
CA THR A 186 -26.32 30.07 -17.24
C THR A 186 -27.13 31.36 -17.20
N LEU A 187 -26.94 32.14 -16.14
CA LEU A 187 -27.51 33.48 -16.04
C LEU A 187 -26.49 34.54 -16.49
N ALA A 188 -26.82 35.30 -17.52
CA ALA A 188 -26.02 36.42 -18.00
C ALA A 188 -26.10 37.64 -17.07
N ALA A 189 -25.14 38.56 -17.22
CA ALA A 189 -25.04 39.77 -16.40
C ALA A 189 -26.24 40.73 -16.55
N ASP A 190 -26.94 40.67 -17.69
CA ASP A 190 -28.14 41.43 -18.00
C ASP A 190 -29.44 40.76 -17.53
N GLY A 191 -29.34 39.58 -16.92
CA GLY A 191 -30.46 38.77 -16.45
C GLY A 191 -31.01 37.79 -17.48
N ALA A 192 -30.46 37.69 -18.69
CA ALA A 192 -30.91 36.71 -19.67
C ALA A 192 -30.44 35.29 -19.30
N ALA A 193 -31.30 34.29 -19.46
CA ALA A 193 -30.87 32.88 -19.42
C ALA A 193 -30.18 32.55 -20.75
N LEU A 194 -28.96 32.01 -20.69
CA LEU A 194 -28.20 31.59 -21.86
C LEU A 194 -28.03 30.07 -21.84
N ILE A 195 -28.29 29.41 -22.96
CA ILE A 195 -28.02 27.99 -23.16
C ILE A 195 -26.79 27.80 -24.04
N ARG A 196 -25.98 26.79 -23.73
CA ARG A 196 -24.88 26.30 -24.57
C ARG A 196 -24.80 24.79 -24.58
N ASP A 197 -24.23 24.27 -25.67
CA ASP A 197 -23.85 22.87 -25.76
C ASP A 197 -22.62 22.57 -24.89
N ALA A 198 -22.68 21.51 -24.08
CA ALA A 198 -21.61 21.11 -23.15
C ALA A 198 -20.52 20.25 -23.81
N ARG A 199 -20.29 20.44 -25.12
CA ARG A 199 -19.52 19.52 -25.98
C ARG A 199 -20.15 18.13 -26.03
N SER A 200 -21.46 18.10 -26.23
CA SER A 200 -22.20 16.85 -26.31
C SER A 200 -21.81 16.05 -27.56
N VAL A 201 -21.93 14.72 -27.49
CA VAL A 201 -21.57 13.84 -28.60
C VAL A 201 -22.53 13.98 -29.78
N ASN A 202 -23.82 14.16 -29.50
CA ASN A 202 -24.90 14.19 -30.51
C ASN A 202 -25.40 15.60 -30.82
N GLY A 203 -24.83 16.63 -30.19
CA GLY A 203 -25.22 18.02 -30.38
C GLY A 203 -26.49 18.44 -29.64
N THR A 204 -26.49 19.66 -29.10
CA THR A 204 -27.70 20.32 -28.59
C THR A 204 -28.37 21.12 -29.70
N PHE A 205 -29.70 21.02 -29.83
CA PHE A 205 -30.47 21.81 -30.79
C PHE A 205 -31.47 22.69 -30.06
N LEU A 206 -31.57 23.95 -30.46
CA LEU A 206 -32.56 24.91 -29.97
C LEU A 206 -33.55 25.23 -31.09
N ASN A 207 -34.83 24.93 -30.89
CA ASN A 207 -35.91 25.13 -31.86
C ASN A 207 -35.61 24.50 -33.24
N GLY A 208 -35.07 23.27 -33.22
CA GLY A 208 -34.74 22.50 -34.43
C GLY A 208 -33.48 22.96 -35.17
N LYS A 209 -32.70 23.89 -34.62
CA LYS A 209 -31.42 24.34 -35.17
C LYS A 209 -30.28 23.96 -34.24
N TYR A 210 -29.16 23.52 -34.82
CA TYR A 210 -27.96 23.19 -34.06
C TYR A 210 -27.46 24.42 -33.28
N LEU A 211 -27.14 24.22 -32.01
CA LEU A 211 -26.76 25.28 -31.09
C LEU A 211 -25.27 25.62 -31.23
N GLU A 212 -24.96 26.63 -32.03
CA GLU A 212 -23.59 27.17 -32.14
C GLU A 212 -23.35 28.30 -31.13
N GLY A 213 -22.51 28.01 -30.14
CA GLY A 213 -22.16 28.94 -29.06
C GLY A 213 -23.29 29.16 -28.06
N GLU A 214 -23.19 30.23 -27.27
CA GLU A 214 -24.22 30.62 -26.29
C GLU A 214 -25.37 31.36 -26.98
N LYS A 215 -26.62 30.96 -26.69
CA LYS A 215 -27.84 31.61 -27.18
C LYS A 215 -28.80 31.93 -26.05
N PRO A 216 -29.60 33.00 -26.15
CA PRO A 216 -30.65 33.29 -25.18
C PRO A 216 -31.75 32.22 -25.22
N LEU A 217 -32.24 31.84 -24.05
CA LEU A 217 -33.31 30.88 -23.85
C LEU A 217 -34.57 31.61 -23.37
N GLN A 218 -35.72 31.27 -23.94
CA GLN A 218 -37.03 31.87 -23.63
C GLN A 218 -38.06 30.81 -23.26
N GLU A 219 -39.13 31.24 -22.58
CA GLU A 219 -40.32 30.41 -22.37
C GLU A 219 -40.92 30.03 -23.72
N GLY A 220 -41.21 28.74 -23.90
CA GLY A 220 -41.69 28.17 -25.16
C GLY A 220 -40.62 27.58 -26.08
N ASP A 221 -39.33 27.72 -25.75
CA ASP A 221 -38.25 27.12 -26.55
C ASP A 221 -38.20 25.59 -26.40
N GLN A 222 -37.77 24.93 -27.48
CA GLN A 222 -37.54 23.48 -27.54
C GLN A 222 -36.05 23.18 -27.56
N ILE A 223 -35.57 22.40 -26.59
CA ILE A 223 -34.18 21.94 -26.49
C ILE A 223 -34.15 20.45 -26.81
N ALA A 224 -33.56 20.06 -27.94
CA ALA A 224 -33.35 18.66 -28.29
C ALA A 224 -31.93 18.22 -27.91
N LEU A 225 -31.81 17.06 -27.24
CA LEU A 225 -30.54 16.47 -26.83
C LEU A 225 -30.10 15.40 -27.85
N GLY A 226 -29.56 15.84 -28.98
CA GLY A 226 -29.36 15.03 -30.18
C GLY A 226 -30.55 15.10 -31.15
N GLU A 227 -30.29 14.84 -32.44
CA GLU A 227 -31.28 14.95 -33.53
C GLU A 227 -32.49 14.01 -33.33
N GLU A 228 -32.27 12.83 -32.73
CA GLU A 228 -33.32 11.85 -32.40
C GLU A 228 -33.61 11.71 -30.89
N GLY A 229 -32.94 12.52 -30.07
CA GLY A 229 -33.01 12.44 -28.61
C GLY A 229 -34.26 13.05 -27.98
N PRO A 230 -34.33 13.13 -26.64
CA PRO A 230 -35.44 13.76 -25.95
C PRO A 230 -35.47 15.27 -26.22
N VAL A 231 -36.69 15.80 -26.36
CA VAL A 231 -36.96 17.23 -26.57
C VAL A 231 -37.60 17.80 -25.31
N LEU A 232 -36.97 18.81 -24.72
CA LEU A 232 -37.43 19.54 -23.55
C LEU A 232 -38.06 20.86 -23.96
N PHE A 233 -39.33 21.05 -23.64
CA PHE A 233 -40.05 22.31 -23.82
C PHE A 233 -39.90 23.16 -22.56
N VAL A 234 -39.48 24.42 -22.69
CA VAL A 234 -39.39 25.36 -21.58
C VAL A 234 -40.78 25.87 -21.23
N GLU A 235 -41.40 25.31 -20.19
CA GLU A 235 -42.74 25.69 -19.72
C GLU A 235 -42.73 26.98 -18.87
N GLU A 236 -41.72 27.19 -18.04
CA GLU A 236 -41.63 28.37 -17.15
C GLU A 236 -40.17 28.82 -17.05
N LEU A 237 -39.93 30.14 -17.17
CA LEU A 237 -38.63 30.76 -16.94
C LEU A 237 -38.81 32.01 -16.07
N THR A 238 -38.39 31.93 -14.80
CA THR A 238 -38.51 33.05 -13.85
C THR A 238 -37.19 33.40 -13.15
N LEU A 239 -36.99 34.71 -12.96
CA LEU A 239 -35.87 35.28 -12.22
C LEU A 239 -36.33 35.70 -10.83
N SER A 240 -35.70 35.13 -9.80
CA SER A 240 -35.92 35.57 -8.42
C SER A 240 -34.74 36.41 -7.96
N SER A 241 -34.95 37.70 -7.67
CA SER A 241 -33.94 38.58 -7.04
C SER A 241 -34.26 38.79 -5.56
N ALA A 242 -33.29 38.55 -4.69
CA ALA A 242 -33.46 38.68 -3.24
C ALA A 242 -33.51 40.13 -2.71
N GLY A 243 -33.46 41.16 -3.56
CA GLY A 243 -33.27 42.55 -3.12
C GLY A 243 -34.25 43.62 -3.63
N GLY A 244 -35.11 43.34 -4.61
CA GLY A 244 -35.90 44.40 -5.28
C GLY A 244 -37.26 44.74 -4.63
N LEU A 245 -37.86 43.79 -3.91
CA LEU A 245 -39.25 43.95 -3.43
C LEU A 245 -39.35 44.65 -2.07
N THR A 246 -38.31 44.59 -1.23
CA THR A 246 -38.34 45.19 0.12
C THR A 246 -38.29 46.71 0.07
N THR A 247 -37.49 47.32 -0.81
CA THR A 247 -37.41 48.80 -0.92
C THR A 247 -38.70 49.42 -1.48
N LEU A 248 -39.40 48.71 -2.37
CA LEU A 248 -40.67 49.14 -2.96
C LEU A 248 -41.87 48.89 -2.04
N LEU A 249 -41.91 47.75 -1.30
CA LEU A 249 -42.96 47.51 -0.30
C LEU A 249 -42.83 48.43 0.93
N VAL A 250 -41.61 48.67 1.42
CA VAL A 250 -41.39 49.56 2.58
C VAL A 250 -41.81 51.00 2.27
N ARG A 251 -41.57 51.51 1.05
CA ARG A 251 -42.04 52.84 0.64
C ARG A 251 -43.56 52.94 0.47
N ARG A 252 -44.24 51.83 0.16
CA ARG A 252 -45.71 51.78 0.00
C ARG A 252 -46.41 51.68 1.36
N VAL A 253 -45.92 50.81 2.24
CA VAL A 253 -46.42 50.64 3.62
C VAL A 253 -46.11 51.86 4.49
N ALA A 254 -44.95 52.51 4.32
CA ALA A 254 -44.62 53.75 5.05
C ALA A 254 -45.53 54.94 4.67
N ARG A 255 -46.08 54.98 3.45
CA ARG A 255 -47.09 55.98 3.05
C ARG A 255 -48.46 55.67 3.63
N GLU A 256 -48.90 54.41 3.60
CA GLU A 256 -50.24 54.00 4.08
C GLU A 256 -50.37 54.03 5.61
N VAL A 257 -49.30 53.78 6.38
CA VAL A 257 -49.34 53.86 7.86
C VAL A 257 -49.29 55.32 8.38
N SER A 258 -48.99 56.29 7.52
CA SER A 258 -48.95 57.72 7.90
C SER A 258 -50.33 58.38 7.99
N GLN A 259 -51.39 57.71 7.49
CA GLN A 259 -52.76 58.20 7.50
C GLN A 259 -53.62 57.34 8.44
N GLY A 260 -53.74 57.73 9.71
CA GLY A 260 -54.85 57.30 10.56
C GLY A 260 -54.60 56.34 11.73
N THR A 261 -53.37 56.09 12.19
CA THR A 261 -53.13 55.18 13.36
C THR A 261 -52.46 55.84 14.56
N SER A 262 -52.89 55.44 15.77
CA SER A 262 -52.42 55.99 17.05
C SER A 262 -50.93 55.69 17.31
N ALA A 263 -50.27 56.54 18.10
CA ALA A 263 -48.82 56.45 18.34
C ALA A 263 -48.35 55.08 18.87
N ARG A 264 -49.20 54.40 19.66
CA ARG A 264 -48.90 53.05 20.21
C ARG A 264 -48.83 51.98 19.13
N VAL A 265 -49.69 52.03 18.11
CA VAL A 265 -49.71 51.07 16.99
C VAL A 265 -48.47 51.26 16.11
N ARG A 266 -48.05 52.51 15.87
CA ARG A 266 -46.80 52.80 15.17
C ARG A 266 -45.59 52.23 15.90
N GLN A 267 -45.53 52.39 17.22
CA GLN A 267 -44.41 51.88 18.02
C GLN A 267 -44.33 50.34 17.99
N LEU A 268 -45.46 49.64 17.99
CA LEU A 268 -45.54 48.18 17.83
C LEU A 268 -45.10 47.72 16.44
N ILE A 269 -45.51 48.43 15.38
CA ILE A 269 -45.10 48.12 14.00
C ILE A 269 -43.59 48.32 13.82
N TRP A 270 -43.04 49.43 14.32
CA TRP A 270 -41.59 49.71 14.24
C TRP A 270 -40.75 48.71 15.05
N SER A 271 -41.22 48.29 16.23
CA SER A 271 -40.52 47.27 17.03
C SER A 271 -40.58 45.89 16.38
N MET A 272 -41.72 45.51 15.78
CA MET A 272 -41.83 44.27 15.02
C MET A 272 -40.94 44.27 13.77
N LEU A 273 -40.86 45.41 13.06
CA LEU A 273 -39.99 45.59 11.89
C LEU A 273 -38.51 45.48 12.28
N ALA A 274 -38.12 46.07 13.42
CA ALA A 274 -36.75 45.98 13.93
C ALA A 274 -36.35 44.54 14.26
N VAL A 275 -37.25 43.75 14.87
CA VAL A 275 -37.01 42.32 15.16
C VAL A 275 -36.83 41.53 13.85
N VAL A 276 -37.68 41.75 12.85
CA VAL A 276 -37.58 41.08 11.55
C VAL A 276 -36.28 41.43 10.83
N ILE A 277 -35.89 42.70 10.80
CA ILE A 277 -34.63 43.15 10.20
C ILE A 277 -33.43 42.49 10.89
N THR A 278 -33.45 42.43 12.22
CA THR A 278 -32.36 41.80 13.00
C THR A 278 -32.29 40.30 12.73
N ALA A 279 -33.44 39.62 12.62
CA ALA A 279 -33.51 38.19 12.29
C ALA A 279 -32.97 37.91 10.87
N VAL A 280 -33.34 38.73 9.89
CA VAL A 280 -32.87 38.61 8.50
C VAL A 280 -31.38 38.91 8.40
N ALA A 281 -30.88 39.95 9.08
CA ALA A 281 -29.45 40.24 9.14
C ALA A 281 -28.66 39.10 9.81
N GLY A 282 -29.21 38.49 10.86
CA GLY A 282 -28.63 37.31 11.50
C GLY A 282 -28.55 36.11 10.56
N LEU A 283 -29.61 35.83 9.80
CA LEU A 283 -29.64 34.79 8.76
C LEU A 283 -28.63 35.05 7.64
N TYR A 284 -28.50 36.30 7.20
CA TYR A 284 -27.51 36.69 6.18
C TYR A 284 -26.08 36.47 6.66
N ILE A 285 -25.74 36.92 7.87
CA ILE A 285 -24.41 36.72 8.47
C ILE A 285 -24.10 35.22 8.63
N LEU A 286 -25.11 34.39 8.96
CA LEU A 286 -24.95 32.95 9.09
C LEU A 286 -24.70 32.28 7.73
N ALA A 287 -25.38 32.73 6.68
CA ALA A 287 -25.19 32.25 5.31
C ALA A 287 -23.79 32.62 4.78
N GLU A 288 -23.38 33.87 4.95
CA GLU A 288 -22.05 34.35 4.52
C GLU A 288 -20.91 33.65 5.27
N ARG A 289 -21.10 33.33 6.57
CA ARG A 289 -20.15 32.51 7.33
C ARG A 289 -20.05 31.09 6.79
N ARG A 290 -21.17 30.45 6.43
CA ARG A 290 -21.16 29.11 5.83
C ARG A 290 -20.41 29.10 4.50
N GLU A 291 -20.64 30.10 3.66
CA GLU A 291 -20.00 30.20 2.34
C GLU A 291 -18.48 30.38 2.45
N ARG A 292 -18.01 31.23 3.38
CA ARG A 292 -16.58 31.38 3.66
C ARG A 292 -15.94 30.11 4.23
N GLN A 293 -16.66 29.36 5.08
CA GLN A 293 -16.18 28.08 5.60
C GLN A 293 -16.07 27.03 4.48
N THR A 294 -17.04 26.96 3.58
CA THR A 294 -16.99 26.04 2.43
C THR A 294 -15.88 26.40 1.45
N ALA A 295 -15.63 27.69 1.21
CA ALA A 295 -14.55 28.14 0.33
C ALA A 295 -13.17 27.80 0.90
N ALA A 296 -12.96 28.03 2.19
CA ALA A 296 -11.70 27.68 2.85
C ALA A 296 -11.44 26.15 2.84
N ALA A 297 -12.49 25.34 3.08
CA ALA A 297 -12.38 23.88 3.01
C ALA A 297 -12.05 23.37 1.60
N LEU A 298 -12.60 23.98 0.55
CA LEU A 298 -12.31 23.64 -0.85
C LEU A 298 -10.87 24.03 -1.25
N GLU A 299 -10.37 25.18 -0.81
CA GLU A 299 -8.98 25.57 -1.04
C GLU A 299 -7.99 24.63 -0.34
N GLU A 300 -8.29 24.21 0.89
CA GLU A 300 -7.47 23.24 1.62
C GLU A 300 -7.43 21.89 0.91
N GLN A 301 -8.58 21.40 0.43
CA GLN A 301 -8.66 20.19 -0.38
C GLN A 301 -7.91 20.32 -1.70
N ALA A 302 -7.99 21.48 -2.38
CA ALA A 302 -7.29 21.70 -3.64
C ALA A 302 -5.76 21.65 -3.47
N ARG A 303 -5.23 22.27 -2.40
CA ARG A 303 -3.79 22.21 -2.08
C ARG A 303 -3.34 20.79 -1.76
N ALA A 304 -4.10 20.06 -0.96
CA ALA A 304 -3.81 18.65 -0.65
C ALA A 304 -3.76 17.79 -1.93
N LEU A 305 -4.65 18.07 -2.90
CA LEU A 305 -4.73 17.34 -4.15
C LEU A 305 -3.57 17.69 -5.11
N GLU A 306 -3.13 18.95 -5.15
CA GLU A 306 -1.92 19.37 -5.86
C GLU A 306 -0.65 18.74 -5.26
N GLU A 307 -0.52 18.73 -3.94
CA GLU A 307 0.58 18.04 -3.26
C GLU A 307 0.58 16.54 -3.61
N GLN A 308 -0.59 15.90 -3.59
CA GLN A 308 -0.73 14.49 -3.97
C GLN A 308 -0.35 14.25 -5.45
N ARG A 309 -0.69 15.17 -6.35
CA ARG A 309 -0.35 15.07 -7.78
C ARG A 309 1.14 15.22 -8.01
N GLN A 310 1.78 16.21 -7.38
CA GLN A 310 3.23 16.39 -7.43
C GLN A 310 3.95 15.14 -6.91
N GLN A 311 3.49 14.58 -5.80
CA GLN A 311 4.02 13.32 -5.24
C GLN A 311 3.93 12.15 -6.24
N LEU A 312 2.83 12.05 -6.99
CA LEU A 312 2.65 10.99 -7.97
C LEU A 312 3.56 11.16 -9.19
N GLU A 313 3.86 12.39 -9.58
CA GLU A 313 4.79 12.70 -10.66
C GLU A 313 6.24 12.40 -10.24
N ASP A 314 6.65 12.82 -9.04
CA ASP A 314 7.96 12.49 -8.47
C ASP A 314 8.16 10.96 -8.38
N TYR A 315 7.12 10.24 -7.96
CA TYR A 315 7.08 8.78 -7.93
C TYR A 315 7.30 8.15 -9.32
N ARG A 316 6.61 8.66 -10.35
CA ARG A 316 6.77 8.18 -11.73
C ARG A 316 8.17 8.43 -12.28
N HIS A 317 8.74 9.61 -11.99
CA HIS A 317 10.10 9.94 -12.39
C HIS A 317 11.13 9.02 -11.74
N ALA A 318 10.95 8.70 -10.45
CA ALA A 318 11.85 7.81 -9.74
C ALA A 318 11.78 6.36 -10.29
N LEU A 319 10.57 5.87 -10.60
CA LEU A 319 10.37 4.56 -11.24
C LEU A 319 11.04 4.50 -12.62
N ALA A 320 10.92 5.56 -13.43
CA ALA A 320 11.55 5.63 -14.75
C ALA A 320 13.09 5.66 -14.64
N ALA A 321 13.65 6.39 -13.67
CA ALA A 321 15.09 6.41 -13.42
C ALA A 321 15.63 5.04 -12.97
N GLN A 322 14.85 4.32 -12.15
CA GLN A 322 15.18 2.96 -11.74
C GLN A 322 15.15 1.97 -12.92
N GLN A 323 14.18 2.11 -13.83
CA GLN A 323 14.13 1.32 -15.07
C GLN A 323 15.33 1.62 -15.97
N ALA A 324 15.69 2.89 -16.17
CA ALA A 324 16.87 3.25 -16.96
C ALA A 324 18.17 2.68 -16.38
N THR A 325 18.29 2.60 -15.05
CA THR A 325 19.44 1.98 -14.40
C THR A 325 19.45 0.47 -14.59
N THR A 326 18.31 -0.19 -14.37
CA THR A 326 18.10 -1.62 -14.64
C THR A 326 18.57 -1.98 -16.05
N ASP A 327 18.17 -1.19 -17.05
CA ASP A 327 18.52 -1.40 -18.45
C ASP A 327 20.03 -1.22 -18.68
N SER A 328 20.64 -0.22 -18.04
CA SER A 328 22.09 0.03 -18.13
C SER A 328 22.92 -1.10 -17.53
N VAL A 329 22.44 -1.67 -16.43
CA VAL A 329 23.04 -2.80 -15.73
C VAL A 329 23.02 -4.07 -16.59
N LEU A 330 21.85 -4.37 -17.17
CA LEU A 330 21.69 -5.48 -18.10
C LEU A 330 22.54 -5.30 -19.35
N PHE A 331 22.65 -4.07 -19.85
CA PHE A 331 23.52 -3.74 -20.97
C PHE A 331 24.98 -4.08 -20.68
N VAL A 332 25.53 -3.68 -19.53
CA VAL A 332 26.92 -3.99 -19.15
C VAL A 332 27.14 -5.50 -19.00
N ALA A 333 26.22 -6.23 -18.37
CA ALA A 333 26.31 -7.68 -18.24
C ALA A 333 26.27 -8.40 -19.61
N SER A 334 25.39 -7.95 -20.51
CA SER A 334 25.29 -8.49 -21.86
C SER A 334 26.52 -8.20 -22.73
N ALA A 335 27.22 -7.09 -22.47
CA ALA A 335 28.43 -6.71 -23.20
C ALA A 335 29.61 -7.67 -22.92
N GLU A 336 29.74 -8.20 -21.69
CA GLU A 336 30.76 -9.22 -21.38
C GLU A 336 30.49 -10.52 -22.16
N TYR A 337 29.23 -10.95 -22.21
CA TYR A 337 28.81 -12.12 -22.98
C TYR A 337 29.13 -11.97 -24.47
N GLU A 338 28.76 -10.83 -25.08
CA GLU A 338 29.02 -10.59 -26.50
C GLU A 338 30.52 -10.45 -26.82
N ARG A 339 31.30 -9.90 -25.89
CA ARG A 339 32.76 -9.87 -26.02
C ARG A 339 33.34 -11.29 -26.02
N LEU A 340 33.00 -12.13 -25.05
CA LEU A 340 33.49 -13.51 -24.95
C LEU A 340 33.04 -14.35 -26.15
N ARG A 341 31.82 -14.13 -26.64
CA ARG A 341 31.30 -14.76 -27.85
C ARG A 341 32.14 -14.39 -29.07
N THR A 342 32.47 -13.11 -29.21
CA THR A 342 33.31 -12.62 -30.32
C THR A 342 34.73 -13.19 -30.24
N GLU A 343 35.33 -13.20 -29.05
CA GLU A 343 36.66 -13.80 -28.83
C GLU A 343 36.66 -15.30 -29.13
N LEU A 344 35.61 -16.04 -28.76
CA LEU A 344 35.46 -17.46 -29.06
C LEU A 344 35.36 -17.73 -30.56
N VAL A 345 34.59 -16.91 -31.30
CA VAL A 345 34.49 -17.00 -32.77
C VAL A 345 35.86 -16.76 -33.40
N ALA A 346 36.53 -15.66 -33.03
CA ALA A 346 37.85 -15.32 -33.56
C ALA A 346 38.91 -16.40 -33.26
N ALA A 347 38.93 -16.95 -32.04
CA ALA A 347 39.83 -18.03 -31.66
C ALA A 347 39.57 -19.32 -32.46
N THR A 348 38.30 -19.60 -32.76
CA THR A 348 37.91 -20.75 -33.60
C THR A 348 38.35 -20.55 -35.05
N GLU A 349 38.16 -19.36 -35.61
CA GLU A 349 38.59 -19.02 -36.97
C GLU A 349 40.12 -19.04 -37.15
N GLN A 350 40.86 -18.63 -36.11
CA GLN A 350 42.33 -18.62 -36.10
C GLN A 350 42.95 -20.00 -35.78
N ALA A 351 42.14 -21.04 -35.61
CA ALA A 351 42.58 -22.38 -35.21
C ALA A 351 43.44 -22.39 -33.93
N ALA A 352 43.02 -21.61 -32.92
CA ALA A 352 43.67 -21.57 -31.63
C ALA A 352 43.71 -22.96 -30.95
N PRO A 353 44.62 -23.20 -29.98
CA PRO A 353 44.68 -24.46 -29.26
C PRO A 353 43.35 -24.82 -28.58
N ALA A 354 43.01 -26.11 -28.55
CA ALA A 354 41.74 -26.60 -27.99
C ALA A 354 41.50 -26.15 -26.55
N SER A 355 42.55 -26.05 -25.72
CA SER A 355 42.47 -25.56 -24.34
C SER A 355 41.98 -24.10 -24.23
N VAL A 356 42.33 -23.25 -25.20
CA VAL A 356 41.89 -21.86 -25.25
C VAL A 356 40.42 -21.79 -25.63
N ILE A 357 40.00 -22.57 -26.63
CA ILE A 357 38.60 -22.65 -27.08
C ILE A 357 37.71 -23.20 -25.95
N ASP A 358 38.13 -24.25 -25.26
CA ASP A 358 37.36 -24.82 -24.14
C ASP A 358 37.30 -23.87 -22.95
N SER A 359 38.37 -23.12 -22.66
CA SER A 359 38.37 -22.08 -21.63
C SER A 359 37.42 -20.94 -21.95
N LEU A 360 37.43 -20.42 -23.19
CA LEU A 360 36.51 -19.39 -23.65
C LEU A 360 35.05 -19.87 -23.66
N ARG A 361 34.80 -21.12 -24.04
CA ARG A 361 33.47 -21.73 -23.98
C ARG A 361 32.97 -21.83 -22.54
N GLY A 362 33.83 -22.25 -21.61
CA GLY A 362 33.52 -22.28 -20.18
C GLY A 362 33.22 -20.88 -19.62
N ALA A 363 34.04 -19.89 -19.97
CA ALA A 363 33.84 -18.50 -19.57
C ALA A 363 32.53 -17.92 -20.13
N LEU A 364 32.18 -18.23 -21.39
CA LEU A 364 30.94 -17.80 -22.02
C LEU A 364 29.70 -18.40 -21.34
N ILE A 365 29.73 -19.70 -21.00
CA ILE A 365 28.65 -20.36 -20.24
C ILE A 365 28.51 -19.71 -18.86
N ALA A 366 29.63 -19.43 -18.17
CA ALA A 366 29.60 -18.77 -16.87
C ALA A 366 29.08 -17.33 -16.95
N ALA A 367 29.40 -16.60 -18.02
CA ALA A 367 28.88 -15.25 -18.27
C ALA A 367 27.37 -15.28 -18.56
N ASP A 368 26.89 -16.22 -19.37
CA ASP A 368 25.45 -16.41 -19.65
C ASP A 368 24.66 -16.72 -18.37
N GLN A 369 25.17 -17.65 -17.55
CA GLN A 369 24.57 -17.98 -16.26
C GLN A 369 24.52 -16.78 -15.31
N ARG A 370 25.58 -15.96 -15.26
CA ARG A 370 25.61 -14.71 -14.47
C ARG A 370 24.57 -13.71 -14.95
N THR A 371 24.43 -13.50 -16.27
CA THR A 371 23.43 -12.59 -16.84
C THR A 371 22.00 -13.05 -16.54
N GLN A 372 21.70 -14.34 -16.71
CA GLN A 372 20.39 -14.91 -16.38
C GLN A 372 20.07 -14.81 -14.88
N ALA A 373 21.05 -15.05 -14.01
CA ALA A 373 20.90 -14.89 -12.57
C ALA A 373 20.61 -13.43 -12.19
N LEU A 374 21.31 -12.48 -12.83
CA LEU A 374 21.10 -11.05 -12.65
C LEU A 374 19.71 -10.61 -13.10
N GLU A 375 19.26 -11.01 -14.29
CA GLU A 375 17.91 -10.76 -14.80
C GLU A 375 16.84 -11.27 -13.83
N ALA A 376 16.99 -12.52 -13.37
CA ALA A 376 16.05 -13.11 -12.44
C ALA A 376 16.06 -12.41 -11.08
N SER A 377 17.22 -11.97 -10.58
CA SER A 377 17.34 -11.21 -9.34
C SER A 377 16.64 -9.86 -9.44
N LEU A 378 16.91 -9.15 -10.54
CA LEU A 378 16.34 -7.84 -10.81
C LEU A 378 14.82 -7.88 -10.95
N ALA A 379 14.29 -8.90 -11.65
CA ALA A 379 12.86 -9.14 -11.74
C ALA A 379 12.22 -9.37 -10.35
N ARG A 380 12.85 -10.21 -9.50
CA ARG A 380 12.38 -10.43 -8.13
C ARG A 380 12.40 -9.16 -7.29
N SER A 381 13.46 -8.36 -7.39
CA SER A 381 13.57 -7.08 -6.70
C SER A 381 12.50 -6.08 -7.16
N GLN A 382 12.23 -6.00 -8.47
CA GLN A 382 11.18 -5.16 -9.03
C GLN A 382 9.78 -5.62 -8.58
N ASP A 383 9.52 -6.93 -8.56
CA ASP A 383 8.23 -7.47 -8.11
C ASP A 383 8.03 -7.34 -6.60
N ALA A 384 9.09 -7.46 -5.80
CA ALA A 384 9.06 -7.16 -4.37
C ALA A 384 8.74 -5.69 -4.13
N LEU A 385 9.42 -4.78 -4.84
CA LEU A 385 9.18 -3.35 -4.77
C LEU A 385 7.74 -2.99 -5.19
N ARG A 386 7.24 -3.53 -6.31
CA ARG A 386 5.86 -3.31 -6.76
C ARG A 386 4.84 -3.75 -5.72
N ARG A 387 5.02 -4.95 -5.13
CA ARG A 387 4.15 -5.44 -4.06
C ARG A 387 4.21 -4.55 -2.84
N GLN A 388 5.40 -4.08 -2.47
CA GLN A 388 5.61 -3.18 -1.35
C GLN A 388 4.92 -1.82 -1.56
N LEU A 389 5.06 -1.23 -2.75
CA LEU A 389 4.43 0.02 -3.12
C LEU A 389 2.90 -0.12 -3.16
N ALA A 390 2.38 -1.19 -3.75
CA ALA A 390 0.95 -1.48 -3.76
C ALA A 390 0.38 -1.69 -2.34
N ALA A 391 1.13 -2.35 -1.46
CA ALA A 391 0.76 -2.52 -0.06
C ALA A 391 0.78 -1.17 0.69
N GLY A 392 1.81 -0.36 0.48
CA GLY A 392 1.92 0.97 1.08
C GLY A 392 0.82 1.92 0.59
N ASP A 393 0.50 1.92 -0.71
CA ASP A 393 -0.62 2.70 -1.27
C ASP A 393 -1.97 2.27 -0.68
N SER A 394 -2.14 0.97 -0.46
CA SER A 394 -3.34 0.45 0.18
C SER A 394 -3.41 0.85 1.66
N ALA A 395 -2.29 0.79 2.38
CA ALA A 395 -2.19 1.26 3.76
C ALA A 395 -2.46 2.77 3.89
N ARG A 396 -1.94 3.58 2.96
CA ARG A 396 -2.19 5.02 2.90
C ARG A 396 -3.69 5.31 2.73
N ARG A 397 -4.34 4.66 1.77
CA ARG A 397 -5.78 4.82 1.54
C ARG A 397 -6.62 4.46 2.77
N LEU A 398 -6.25 3.42 3.50
CA LEU A 398 -6.91 3.05 4.75
C LEU A 398 -6.70 4.11 5.84
N ALA A 399 -5.48 4.63 5.97
CA ALA A 399 -5.18 5.71 6.93
C ALA A 399 -5.96 6.99 6.60
N ASP A 400 -6.01 7.40 5.34
CA ASP A 400 -6.77 8.58 4.89
C ASP A 400 -8.28 8.42 5.14
N ALA A 401 -8.82 7.21 4.92
CA ALA A 401 -10.21 6.90 5.21
C ALA A 401 -10.51 6.97 6.72
N GLU A 402 -9.58 6.53 7.56
CA GLU A 402 -9.71 6.60 9.02
C GLU A 402 -9.65 8.04 9.53
N VAL A 403 -8.73 8.87 9.02
CA VAL A 403 -8.69 10.31 9.30
C VAL A 403 -10.03 10.96 8.93
N SER A 404 -10.57 10.64 7.74
CA SER A 404 -11.85 11.16 7.27
C SER A 404 -13.01 10.72 8.17
N ARG A 405 -13.02 9.46 8.62
CA ARG A 405 -14.01 8.92 9.55
C ARG A 405 -13.99 9.66 10.89
N LEU A 406 -12.81 9.81 11.49
CA LEU A 406 -12.62 10.46 12.78
C LEU A 406 -12.99 11.96 12.73
N ARG A 407 -12.66 12.65 11.63
CA ARG A 407 -13.08 14.04 11.41
C ARG A 407 -14.61 14.16 11.35
N GLY A 408 -15.28 13.24 10.66
CA GLY A 408 -16.75 13.19 10.63
C GLY A 408 -17.38 12.92 12.00
N GLU A 409 -16.74 12.10 12.85
CA GLU A 409 -17.19 11.89 14.24
C GLU A 409 -16.99 13.12 15.12
N LEU A 410 -15.87 13.82 14.97
CA LEU A 410 -15.59 15.07 15.67
C LEU A 410 -16.62 16.15 15.31
N GLU A 411 -16.99 16.27 14.03
CA GLU A 411 -18.03 17.20 13.59
C GLU A 411 -19.38 16.90 14.26
N ARG A 412 -19.83 15.65 14.26
CA ARG A 412 -21.09 15.26 14.93
C ARG A 412 -21.05 15.51 16.43
N ALA A 413 -19.98 15.09 17.10
CA ALA A 413 -19.80 15.29 18.54
C ALA A 413 -19.79 16.78 18.93
N SER A 414 -19.23 17.64 18.06
CA SER A 414 -19.22 19.09 18.27
C SER A 414 -20.60 19.73 18.09
N GLN A 415 -21.44 19.21 17.18
CA GLN A 415 -22.80 19.69 16.92
C GLN A 415 -23.79 19.25 18.00
N GLU A 416 -23.63 18.03 18.54
CA GLU A 416 -24.53 17.42 19.52
C GLU A 416 -24.27 17.88 20.97
N ARG A 417 -23.35 18.84 21.21
CA ARG A 417 -22.95 19.33 22.55
C ARG A 417 -22.52 18.21 23.49
N VAL A 418 -21.74 17.25 22.98
CA VAL A 418 -21.20 16.13 23.76
C VAL A 418 -20.09 16.63 24.72
N SER A 419 -19.70 15.81 25.70
CA SER A 419 -18.69 16.17 26.70
C SER A 419 -17.36 16.58 26.08
N GLN A 420 -16.71 17.62 26.64
CA GLN A 420 -15.40 18.09 26.14
C GLN A 420 -14.34 16.98 26.10
N GLY A 421 -14.39 16.03 27.04
CA GLY A 421 -13.47 14.89 27.07
C GLY A 421 -13.55 14.00 25.83
N LEU A 422 -14.73 13.80 25.24
CA LEU A 422 -14.87 13.04 23.99
C LEU A 422 -14.29 13.82 22.80
N VAL A 423 -14.57 15.12 22.72
CA VAL A 423 -14.05 16.02 21.69
C VAL A 423 -12.52 16.04 21.71
N ASP A 424 -11.92 16.14 22.90
CA ASP A 424 -10.47 16.14 23.05
C ASP A 424 -9.86 14.77 22.73
N SER A 425 -10.54 13.67 23.08
CA SER A 425 -10.12 12.33 22.69
C SER A 425 -10.16 12.11 21.18
N LEU A 426 -11.20 12.59 20.49
CA LEU A 426 -11.31 12.51 19.02
C LEU A 426 -10.24 13.36 18.33
N ARG A 427 -9.95 14.57 18.84
CA ARG A 427 -8.85 15.40 18.34
C ARG A 427 -7.49 14.71 18.48
N GLN A 428 -7.26 14.02 19.60
CA GLN A 428 -6.04 13.25 19.79
C GLN A 428 -5.96 12.08 18.80
N ALA A 429 -7.06 11.34 18.62
CA ALA A 429 -7.12 10.24 17.66
C ALA A 429 -6.87 10.70 16.21
N ILE A 430 -7.43 11.85 15.81
CA ILE A 430 -7.20 12.44 14.48
C ILE A 430 -5.71 12.77 14.29
N ARG A 431 -5.07 13.44 15.26
CA ARG A 431 -3.64 13.75 15.19
C ARG A 431 -2.80 12.49 14.99
N THR A 432 -3.07 11.44 15.76
CA THR A 432 -2.35 10.17 15.65
C THR A 432 -2.57 9.48 14.29
N ALA A 433 -3.80 9.53 13.76
CA ALA A 433 -4.10 8.97 12.44
C ALA A 433 -3.46 9.79 11.30
N GLU A 434 -3.41 11.11 11.42
CA GLU A 434 -2.73 12.01 10.47
C GLU A 434 -1.22 11.79 10.48
N GLU A 435 -0.61 11.63 11.65
CA GLU A 435 0.81 11.26 11.80
C GLU A 435 1.11 9.92 11.10
N GLN A 436 0.28 8.89 11.31
CA GLN A 436 0.43 7.60 10.63
C GLN A 436 0.29 7.71 9.10
N ALA A 437 -0.69 8.47 8.60
CA ALA A 437 -0.88 8.67 7.17
C ALA A 437 0.32 9.39 6.53
N SER A 438 0.86 10.40 7.22
CA SER A 438 2.05 11.14 6.82
C SER A 438 3.30 10.24 6.76
N ASP A 439 3.49 9.38 7.76
CA ASP A 439 4.61 8.44 7.84
C ASP A 439 4.59 7.42 6.69
N ILE A 440 3.43 6.84 6.39
CA ILE A 440 3.27 5.92 5.25
C ILE A 440 3.57 6.64 3.93
N GLY A 441 3.11 7.88 3.78
CA GLY A 441 3.42 8.72 2.62
C GLY A 441 4.91 9.00 2.48
N ALA A 442 5.60 9.27 3.58
CA ALA A 442 7.05 9.47 3.61
C ALA A 442 7.81 8.20 3.22
N GLN A 443 7.38 7.03 3.72
CA GLN A 443 7.94 5.75 3.33
C GLN A 443 7.83 5.49 1.83
N LEU A 444 6.65 5.70 1.24
CA LEU A 444 6.44 5.50 -0.20
C LEU A 444 7.35 6.39 -1.05
N ARG A 445 7.48 7.69 -0.69
CA ARG A 445 8.36 8.63 -1.38
C ARG A 445 9.82 8.19 -1.33
N ALA A 446 10.27 7.81 -0.15
CA ALA A 446 11.66 7.44 0.06
C ALA A 446 12.02 6.12 -0.62
N VAL A 447 11.16 5.09 -0.52
CA VAL A 447 11.31 3.80 -1.21
C VAL A 447 11.48 3.99 -2.73
N SER A 448 10.82 4.99 -3.29
CA SER A 448 10.88 5.30 -4.71
C SER A 448 12.19 5.98 -5.11
N GLY A 449 12.82 6.72 -4.19
CA GLY A 449 14.09 7.41 -4.42
C GLY A 449 15.34 6.53 -4.34
N VAL A 450 15.24 5.26 -3.92
CA VAL A 450 16.38 4.34 -3.87
C VAL A 450 16.49 3.56 -5.17
N ASN A 451 17.70 3.57 -5.74
CA ASN A 451 18.02 2.66 -6.84
C ASN A 451 18.33 1.25 -6.33
N LEU A 452 17.30 0.58 -5.83
CA LEU A 452 17.37 -0.75 -5.25
C LEU A 452 18.05 -1.75 -6.19
N ALA A 453 17.81 -1.63 -7.49
CA ALA A 453 18.43 -2.47 -8.51
C ALA A 453 19.96 -2.33 -8.54
N ALA A 454 20.46 -1.10 -8.54
CA ALA A 454 21.90 -0.83 -8.53
C ALA A 454 22.55 -1.30 -7.23
N VAL A 455 21.93 -0.99 -6.08
CA VAL A 455 22.44 -1.42 -4.77
C VAL A 455 22.51 -2.95 -4.70
N ALA A 456 21.45 -3.65 -5.14
CA ALA A 456 21.43 -5.10 -5.16
C ALA A 456 22.48 -5.69 -6.10
N GLN A 457 22.60 -5.20 -7.33
CA GLN A 457 23.61 -5.70 -8.26
C GLN A 457 25.03 -5.56 -7.69
N ALA A 458 25.35 -4.39 -7.16
CA ALA A 458 26.69 -4.10 -6.67
C ALA A 458 27.05 -4.89 -5.40
N ASN A 459 26.07 -5.36 -4.64
CA ASN A 459 26.33 -5.87 -3.28
C ASN A 459 25.80 -7.27 -2.99
N GLN A 460 24.84 -7.81 -3.75
CA GLN A 460 24.17 -9.08 -3.43
C GLN A 460 25.12 -10.27 -3.34
N HIS A 461 26.20 -10.27 -4.13
CA HIS A 461 27.20 -11.34 -4.17
C HIS A 461 27.97 -11.46 -2.83
N ALA A 462 28.14 -10.34 -2.12
CA ALA A 462 28.81 -10.30 -0.83
C ALA A 462 27.86 -10.60 0.34
N VAL A 463 26.56 -10.77 0.09
CA VAL A 463 25.54 -11.06 1.12
C VAL A 463 25.30 -12.56 1.20
N GLY A 464 25.34 -13.10 2.42
CA GLY A 464 25.25 -14.54 2.66
C GLY A 464 24.32 -14.94 3.79
N LEU A 465 23.88 -16.19 3.75
CA LEU A 465 23.15 -16.85 4.81
C LEU A 465 24.17 -17.53 5.74
N VAL A 466 24.13 -17.18 7.02
CA VAL A 466 24.90 -17.84 8.07
C VAL A 466 24.06 -18.96 8.65
N THR A 467 24.66 -20.14 8.78
CA THR A 467 24.03 -21.32 9.37
C THR A 467 24.92 -21.87 10.47
N VAL A 468 24.34 -22.09 11.65
CA VAL A 468 25.08 -22.42 12.88
C VAL A 468 24.47 -23.66 13.49
N PHE A 469 25.30 -24.67 13.72
CA PHE A 469 24.89 -25.92 14.37
C PHE A 469 25.33 -25.94 15.82
N GLN A 470 24.41 -26.28 16.71
CA GLN A 470 24.69 -26.47 18.13
C GLN A 470 23.88 -27.63 18.71
N GLY A 471 24.53 -28.78 18.82
CA GLY A 471 23.93 -30.08 19.07
C GLY A 471 22.95 -30.44 17.95
N LEU A 472 21.68 -30.64 18.31
CA LEU A 472 20.60 -30.91 17.37
C LEU A 472 19.87 -29.63 16.89
N ARG A 473 20.32 -28.45 17.34
CA ARG A 473 19.67 -27.17 17.04
C ARG A 473 20.39 -26.47 15.89
N LEU A 474 19.59 -25.89 15.01
CA LEU A 474 20.03 -25.09 13.88
C LEU A 474 19.59 -23.65 14.11
N PHE A 475 20.53 -22.73 13.94
CA PHE A 475 20.27 -21.30 13.93
C PHE A 475 20.74 -20.72 12.60
N ASP A 476 20.03 -19.72 12.11
CA ASP A 476 20.34 -19.09 10.85
C ASP A 476 20.04 -17.59 10.87
N GLY A 477 20.72 -16.88 10.00
CA GLY A 477 20.61 -15.44 9.83
C GLY A 477 21.33 -14.99 8.56
N SER A 478 21.31 -13.70 8.31
CA SER A 478 21.98 -13.08 7.18
C SER A 478 23.31 -12.44 7.62
N GLY A 479 24.09 -12.01 6.66
CA GLY A 479 25.26 -11.16 6.88
C GLY A 479 25.96 -10.83 5.58
N PHE A 480 27.14 -10.23 5.66
CA PHE A 480 27.84 -9.74 4.49
C PHE A 480 29.35 -9.69 4.67
N VAL A 481 30.07 -9.90 3.57
CA VAL A 481 31.54 -9.83 3.49
C VAL A 481 31.98 -8.37 3.46
N ILE A 482 32.91 -8.00 4.34
CA ILE A 482 33.49 -6.65 4.44
C ILE A 482 34.94 -6.56 3.95
N THR A 483 35.63 -7.68 3.75
CA THR A 483 37.03 -7.71 3.29
C THR A 483 37.23 -8.74 2.18
N PRO A 484 38.17 -8.52 1.24
CA PRO A 484 38.55 -9.52 0.24
C PRO A 484 39.04 -10.85 0.85
N SER A 485 39.57 -10.82 2.07
CA SER A 485 40.03 -11.99 2.82
C SER A 485 38.91 -12.81 3.50
N GLY A 486 37.65 -12.40 3.36
CA GLY A 486 36.47 -13.19 3.75
C GLY A 486 35.93 -12.90 5.16
N HIS A 487 36.29 -11.78 5.79
CA HIS A 487 35.64 -11.36 7.03
C HIS A 487 34.19 -10.99 6.76
N PHE A 488 33.29 -11.61 7.49
CA PHE A 488 31.86 -11.60 7.29
C PHE A 488 31.16 -11.14 8.58
N VAL A 489 30.34 -10.12 8.47
CA VAL A 489 29.63 -9.48 9.59
C VAL A 489 28.23 -10.06 9.72
N THR A 490 27.82 -10.37 10.94
CA THR A 490 26.46 -10.79 11.29
C THR A 490 26.12 -10.37 12.73
N ASN A 491 24.97 -10.78 13.25
CA ASN A 491 24.64 -10.56 14.65
C ASN A 491 25.24 -11.62 15.56
N ARG A 492 25.57 -11.22 16.79
CA ARG A 492 25.99 -12.15 17.84
C ARG A 492 24.94 -13.21 18.12
N HIS A 493 23.66 -12.86 18.20
CA HIS A 493 22.61 -13.85 18.49
C HIS A 493 22.44 -14.92 17.38
N VAL A 494 22.99 -14.71 16.18
CA VAL A 494 22.98 -15.71 15.11
C VAL A 494 24.07 -16.76 15.38
N VAL A 495 25.29 -16.32 15.66
CA VAL A 495 26.46 -17.20 15.86
C VAL A 495 26.60 -17.75 17.27
N ASN A 496 26.03 -17.05 18.25
CA ASN A 496 26.09 -17.40 19.66
C ASN A 496 24.76 -17.05 20.36
N PRO A 497 23.67 -17.77 20.03
CA PRO A 497 22.31 -17.48 20.51
C PRO A 497 22.17 -17.62 22.03
N ASP A 498 22.82 -18.63 22.62
CA ASP A 498 22.65 -19.01 24.02
C ASP A 498 23.89 -18.77 24.89
N GLY A 499 24.89 -18.01 24.40
CA GLY A 499 26.16 -17.79 25.11
C GLY A 499 27.12 -18.98 25.07
N LYS A 500 26.82 -20.01 24.29
CA LYS A 500 27.62 -21.23 24.14
C LYS A 500 28.26 -21.27 22.77
N GLU A 501 29.50 -21.76 22.68
CA GLU A 501 30.17 -21.98 21.41
C GLU A 501 29.38 -22.92 20.49
N PRO A 502 29.31 -22.64 19.19
CA PRO A 502 28.69 -23.53 18.22
C PRO A 502 29.63 -24.68 17.85
N ASP A 503 29.05 -25.80 17.40
CA ASP A 503 29.83 -26.94 16.90
C ASP A 503 30.44 -26.65 15.53
N SER A 504 29.68 -25.93 14.69
CA SER A 504 30.14 -25.50 13.37
C SER A 504 29.35 -24.30 12.87
N VAL A 505 30.03 -23.45 12.09
CA VAL A 505 29.46 -22.28 11.43
C VAL A 505 29.74 -22.40 9.94
N PHE A 506 28.70 -22.17 9.14
CA PHE A 506 28.77 -22.18 7.69
C PHE A 506 28.19 -20.90 7.12
N VAL A 507 28.71 -20.47 5.98
CA VAL A 507 28.17 -19.37 5.18
C VAL A 507 27.78 -19.90 3.82
N THR A 508 26.64 -19.46 3.30
CA THR A 508 26.26 -19.66 1.91
C THR A 508 26.04 -18.29 1.29
N LEU A 509 26.99 -17.83 0.48
CA LEU A 509 26.86 -16.58 -0.27
C LEU A 509 25.80 -16.74 -1.37
N ALA A 510 25.18 -15.63 -1.75
CA ALA A 510 24.19 -15.62 -2.82
C ALA A 510 24.79 -16.18 -4.10
N ASP A 511 24.07 -17.11 -4.75
CA ASP A 511 24.47 -17.73 -6.02
C ASP A 511 25.82 -18.50 -6.03
N GLU A 512 26.41 -18.75 -4.85
CA GLU A 512 27.67 -19.50 -4.69
C GLU A 512 27.49 -20.94 -4.16
N ARG A 513 28.60 -21.60 -3.86
CA ARG A 513 28.65 -22.95 -3.27
C ARG A 513 27.96 -22.97 -1.91
N PHE A 514 27.25 -24.07 -1.67
CA PHE A 514 26.47 -24.27 -0.47
C PHE A 514 27.36 -24.66 0.73
N MET A 515 27.16 -23.99 1.87
CA MET A 515 27.81 -24.29 3.15
C MET A 515 29.35 -24.24 3.15
N GLU A 516 29.92 -23.08 2.84
CA GLU A 516 31.35 -22.83 3.06
C GLU A 516 31.65 -22.73 4.56
N PRO A 517 32.67 -23.43 5.08
CA PRO A 517 32.99 -23.42 6.51
C PRO A 517 33.56 -22.07 6.94
N ALA A 518 33.20 -21.62 8.14
CA ALA A 518 33.65 -20.35 8.69
C ALA A 518 34.14 -20.48 10.13
N ASP A 519 35.11 -19.63 10.48
CA ASP A 519 35.67 -19.52 11.83
C ASP A 519 35.17 -18.25 12.52
N ILE A 520 34.89 -18.34 13.82
CA ILE A 520 34.52 -17.16 14.62
C ILE A 520 35.78 -16.35 14.91
N ILE A 521 35.77 -15.08 14.53
CA ILE A 521 36.88 -14.14 14.78
C ILE A 521 36.59 -13.30 16.02
N VAL A 522 35.40 -12.70 16.09
CA VAL A 522 34.97 -11.92 17.26
C VAL A 522 33.47 -12.06 17.48
N VAL A 523 33.09 -12.11 18.75
CA VAL A 523 31.69 -12.05 19.19
C VAL A 523 31.60 -10.98 20.26
N ALA A 524 30.74 -9.99 20.06
CA ALA A 524 30.54 -8.97 21.08
C ALA A 524 30.06 -9.60 22.41
N PRO A 525 30.51 -9.11 23.58
CA PRO A 525 30.01 -9.57 24.86
C PRO A 525 28.50 -9.30 25.08
N PRO A 526 27.81 -10.04 25.97
CA PRO A 526 26.47 -9.68 26.41
C PRO A 526 26.43 -8.25 26.98
N GLY A 527 25.44 -7.45 26.58
CA GLY A 527 25.33 -6.04 26.96
C GLY A 527 26.08 -5.06 26.04
N GLN A 528 26.88 -5.56 25.11
CA GLN A 528 27.45 -4.80 24.00
C GLN A 528 26.57 -4.92 22.74
N PRO A 529 26.84 -4.12 21.68
CA PRO A 529 26.09 -4.16 20.43
C PRO A 529 26.05 -5.56 19.84
N ASP A 530 24.92 -5.93 19.25
CA ASP A 530 24.61 -7.31 18.85
C ASP A 530 25.31 -7.69 17.52
N LEU A 531 26.64 -7.77 17.56
CA LEU A 531 27.52 -7.93 16.42
C LEU A 531 28.51 -9.09 16.62
N ALA A 532 28.85 -9.74 15.51
CA ALA A 532 29.91 -10.72 15.41
C ALA A 532 30.59 -10.65 14.05
N VAL A 533 31.86 -11.04 14.01
CA VAL A 533 32.61 -11.25 12.77
C VAL A 533 33.08 -12.69 12.72
N ILE A 534 32.79 -13.34 11.61
CA ILE A 534 33.31 -14.66 11.25
C ILE A 534 34.19 -14.52 10.01
N ARG A 535 35.00 -15.53 9.71
CA ARG A 535 35.83 -15.57 8.50
C ARG A 535 35.49 -16.82 7.71
N ILE A 536 35.08 -16.62 6.46
CA ILE A 536 34.84 -17.72 5.51
C ILE A 536 36.20 -18.31 5.14
N ARG A 537 36.38 -19.61 5.31
CA ARG A 537 37.64 -20.28 4.98
C ARG A 537 37.82 -20.30 3.46
N ASP A 538 39.07 -20.11 3.03
CA ASP A 538 39.49 -20.15 1.62
C ASP A 538 38.71 -19.19 0.69
N TYR A 539 38.05 -18.17 1.25
CA TYR A 539 37.36 -17.16 0.47
C TYR A 539 38.34 -16.21 -0.21
N SER A 540 38.12 -15.99 -1.50
CA SER A 540 38.76 -14.94 -2.29
C SER A 540 37.74 -14.38 -3.25
N GLY A 541 37.25 -13.18 -2.94
CA GLY A 541 36.19 -12.54 -3.70
C GLY A 541 36.00 -11.08 -3.29
N PRO A 542 35.20 -10.33 -4.06
CA PRO A 542 34.90 -8.94 -3.76
C PRO A 542 34.02 -8.81 -2.49
N PRO A 543 34.36 -7.91 -1.56
CA PRO A 543 33.49 -7.56 -0.43
C PRO A 543 32.36 -6.62 -0.88
N ILE A 544 31.52 -6.21 0.07
CA ILE A 544 30.56 -5.12 -0.10
C ILE A 544 31.24 -3.86 -0.67
N GLU A 545 30.58 -3.14 -1.57
CA GLU A 545 31.22 -2.07 -2.35
C GLU A 545 31.64 -0.87 -1.47
N SER A 546 30.77 -0.46 -0.55
CA SER A 546 31.01 0.69 0.33
C SER A 546 30.36 0.54 1.70
N VAL A 547 31.06 1.01 2.74
CA VAL A 547 30.61 1.06 4.13
C VAL A 547 30.85 2.47 4.68
N ASP A 548 29.85 3.03 5.36
CA ASP A 548 30.00 4.32 6.04
C ASP A 548 30.64 4.18 7.43
N TRP A 549 31.96 4.06 7.45
CA TRP A 549 32.74 4.02 8.70
C TRP A 549 32.72 5.35 9.48
N SER A 550 32.26 6.44 8.88
CA SER A 550 32.11 7.73 9.59
C SER A 550 30.88 7.78 10.49
N GLY A 551 29.84 7.00 10.17
CA GLY A 551 28.55 7.02 10.85
C GLY A 551 27.74 8.31 10.67
N THR A 552 28.06 9.13 9.67
CA THR A 552 27.43 10.44 9.44
C THR A 552 26.45 10.48 8.26
N ARG A 553 26.37 9.40 7.48
CA ARG A 553 25.64 9.36 6.20
C ARG A 553 24.30 8.63 6.25
N ALA A 554 23.79 8.38 7.46
CA ALA A 554 22.40 8.00 7.68
C ALA A 554 21.67 9.16 8.36
N ARG A 555 20.57 9.64 7.78
CA ARG A 555 19.73 10.67 8.39
C ARG A 555 18.29 10.23 8.53
N GLN A 556 17.63 10.74 9.57
CA GLN A 556 16.22 10.45 9.80
C GLN A 556 15.36 10.96 8.63
N GLY A 557 14.43 10.13 8.17
CA GLY A 557 13.58 10.39 7.01
C GLY A 557 14.21 10.05 5.66
N GLU A 558 15.51 9.72 5.61
CA GLU A 558 16.15 9.32 4.37
C GLU A 558 15.78 7.90 3.96
N PRO A 559 15.80 7.64 2.64
CA PRO A 559 15.59 6.30 2.12
C PRO A 559 16.64 5.29 2.56
N ALA A 560 16.20 4.06 2.75
CA ALA A 560 17.03 2.95 3.15
C ALA A 560 16.65 1.67 2.40
N ALA A 561 17.62 0.77 2.26
CA ALA A 561 17.41 -0.57 1.71
C ALA A 561 18.03 -1.62 2.62
N LEU A 562 17.43 -2.80 2.65
CA LEU A 562 17.95 -3.96 3.35
C LEU A 562 18.06 -5.11 2.35
N ILE A 563 19.20 -5.80 2.31
CA ILE A 563 19.39 -7.00 1.47
C ILE A 563 19.69 -8.19 2.38
N GLY A 564 19.01 -9.31 2.18
CA GLY A 564 19.29 -10.53 2.93
C GLY A 564 18.36 -11.67 2.61
N PHE A 565 18.20 -12.59 3.56
CA PHE A 565 17.46 -13.84 3.39
C PHE A 565 16.20 -13.85 4.25
N PRO A 566 15.11 -13.21 3.79
CA PRO A 566 13.84 -13.25 4.50
C PRO A 566 13.34 -14.69 4.65
N ALA A 567 12.90 -15.04 5.86
CA ALA A 567 12.46 -16.37 6.28
C ALA A 567 13.56 -17.46 6.38
N GLY A 568 14.84 -17.08 6.29
CA GLY A 568 15.96 -17.94 6.69
C GLY A 568 16.25 -19.11 5.75
N LEU A 569 17.04 -20.09 6.22
CA LEU A 569 17.48 -21.27 5.41
C LEU A 569 16.31 -22.01 4.75
N GLY A 570 15.16 -22.11 5.44
CA GLY A 570 13.99 -22.84 4.98
C GLY A 570 13.24 -22.20 3.80
N ALA A 571 13.41 -20.89 3.57
CA ALA A 571 12.85 -20.17 2.42
C ALA A 571 13.91 -19.78 1.39
N ALA A 572 15.18 -19.71 1.81
CA ALA A 572 16.30 -19.35 0.98
C ALA A 572 16.67 -20.44 -0.05
N LEU A 573 16.42 -21.71 0.27
CA LEU A 573 16.69 -22.85 -0.61
C LEU A 573 15.61 -23.01 -1.69
N ASP A 574 15.96 -22.76 -2.94
CA ASP A 574 15.16 -23.16 -4.11
C ASP A 574 15.27 -24.69 -4.37
N GLN A 575 14.47 -25.24 -5.27
CA GLN A 575 14.49 -26.64 -5.71
C GLN A 575 15.89 -27.09 -6.17
N THR A 576 16.75 -26.15 -6.56
CA THR A 576 18.14 -26.36 -7.00
C THR A 576 19.20 -26.25 -5.89
N ARG A 577 18.80 -26.03 -4.62
CA ARG A 577 19.67 -25.76 -3.46
C ARG A 577 20.52 -24.48 -3.57
N THR A 578 20.10 -23.54 -4.41
CA THR A 578 20.73 -22.21 -4.48
C THR A 578 20.06 -21.29 -3.48
N VAL A 579 20.87 -20.51 -2.74
CA VAL A 579 20.40 -19.54 -1.74
C VAL A 579 20.28 -18.17 -2.41
N ARG A 580 19.11 -17.54 -2.35
CA ARG A 580 18.81 -16.28 -3.05
C ARG A 580 18.44 -15.15 -2.09
N THR A 581 19.05 -13.99 -2.29
CA THR A 581 18.73 -12.79 -1.52
C THR A 581 17.39 -12.20 -1.97
N SER A 582 16.76 -11.49 -1.05
CA SER A 582 15.66 -10.57 -1.29
C SER A 582 16.07 -9.21 -0.75
N MET A 583 15.37 -8.19 -1.24
CA MET A 583 15.58 -6.82 -0.82
C MET A 583 14.27 -6.23 -0.33
N SER A 584 14.38 -5.44 0.74
CA SER A 584 13.30 -4.67 1.33
C SER A 584 13.68 -3.20 1.34
N ALA A 585 12.78 -2.35 0.84
CA ALA A 585 12.97 -0.91 0.89
C ALA A 585 12.35 -0.34 2.19
N GLY A 586 12.78 0.83 2.61
CA GLY A 586 12.23 1.51 3.78
C GLY A 586 12.84 2.89 4.01
N ILE A 587 12.72 3.37 5.23
CA ILE A 587 13.32 4.64 5.68
C ILE A 587 14.06 4.48 6.99
N PHE A 588 14.98 5.40 7.27
CA PHE A 588 15.48 5.59 8.62
C PHE A 588 14.48 6.42 9.42
N SER A 589 13.57 5.77 10.16
CA SER A 589 12.59 6.49 11.00
C SER A 589 13.20 7.08 12.27
N GLN A 590 14.38 6.61 12.68
CA GLN A 590 15.19 7.21 13.74
C GLN A 590 16.66 6.85 13.56
N VAL A 591 17.57 7.80 13.78
CA VAL A 591 19.03 7.57 13.75
C VAL A 591 19.64 8.06 15.05
N THR A 592 20.40 7.19 15.72
CA THR A 592 21.18 7.51 16.92
C THR A 592 22.54 6.81 16.83
N THR A 593 23.48 7.17 17.71
CA THR A 593 24.78 6.48 17.79
C THR A 593 24.64 5.02 18.23
N GLU A 594 23.57 4.69 18.96
CA GLU A 594 23.35 3.35 19.53
C GLU A 594 22.47 2.44 18.67
N SER A 595 21.56 3.04 17.90
CA SER A 595 20.58 2.30 17.12
C SER A 595 20.07 3.12 15.95
N ILE A 596 19.86 2.43 14.84
CA ILE A 596 19.11 2.93 13.69
C ILE A 596 17.80 2.16 13.61
N ARG A 597 16.70 2.90 13.47
CA ARG A 597 15.37 2.33 13.26
C ARG A 597 15.09 2.36 11.76
N PHE A 598 14.92 1.17 11.19
CA PHE A 598 14.58 0.96 9.80
C PHE A 598 13.09 0.66 9.72
N ASP A 599 12.32 1.53 9.08
CA ASP A 599 10.89 1.33 8.86
C ASP A 599 10.66 0.85 7.43
N GLY A 600 10.53 -0.46 7.29
CA GLY A 600 10.41 -1.20 6.04
C GLY A 600 10.07 -2.66 6.32
N PHE A 601 9.61 -3.38 5.29
CA PHE A 601 9.18 -4.77 5.48
C PHE A 601 10.34 -5.66 5.89
N THR A 602 10.37 -6.05 7.16
CA THR A 602 11.36 -6.95 7.74
C THR A 602 10.66 -8.22 8.20
N VAL A 603 11.28 -9.36 7.90
CA VAL A 603 10.80 -10.67 8.34
C VAL A 603 11.97 -11.40 8.98
N GLU A 604 11.68 -12.33 9.88
CA GLU A 604 12.71 -13.15 10.53
C GLU A 604 13.63 -13.83 9.49
N GLY A 605 14.93 -13.92 9.79
CA GLY A 605 15.97 -14.35 8.83
C GLY A 605 16.79 -13.20 8.24
N SER A 606 16.29 -11.96 8.26
CA SER A 606 17.06 -10.77 7.90
C SER A 606 18.05 -10.32 8.98
N SER A 607 18.07 -10.95 10.17
CA SER A 607 19.02 -10.61 11.24
C SER A 607 20.45 -10.81 10.74
N GLY A 608 21.22 -9.73 10.74
CA GLY A 608 22.59 -9.64 10.27
C GLY A 608 22.71 -9.02 8.88
N SER A 609 21.60 -8.80 8.16
CA SER A 609 21.59 -8.14 6.84
C SER A 609 22.25 -6.75 6.87
N PRO A 610 22.99 -6.37 5.83
CA PRO A 610 23.39 -4.98 5.65
C PRO A 610 22.16 -4.10 5.38
N VAL A 611 22.17 -2.91 6.00
CA VAL A 611 21.23 -1.82 5.73
C VAL A 611 21.98 -0.70 5.04
N PHE A 612 21.50 -0.33 3.85
CA PHE A 612 22.08 0.64 2.95
C PHE A 612 21.35 1.98 3.01
N ASN A 613 22.09 3.08 2.85
CA ASN A 613 21.51 4.38 2.52
C ASN A 613 21.18 4.48 1.02
N ALA A 614 20.60 5.61 0.60
CA ALA A 614 20.24 5.86 -0.79
C ALA A 614 21.43 5.81 -1.79
N ASN A 615 22.66 5.98 -1.32
CA ASN A 615 23.88 5.92 -2.12
C ASN A 615 24.44 4.49 -2.26
N GLY A 616 23.82 3.48 -1.65
CA GLY A 616 24.29 2.10 -1.67
C GLY A 616 25.41 1.79 -0.67
N GLU A 617 25.57 2.62 0.36
CA GLU A 617 26.60 2.42 1.39
C GLU A 617 26.00 1.76 2.61
N VAL A 618 26.68 0.74 3.16
CA VAL A 618 26.23 0.10 4.39
C VAL A 618 26.41 1.07 5.57
N VAL A 619 25.31 1.39 6.25
CA VAL A 619 25.32 2.26 7.43
C VAL A 619 25.01 1.51 8.73
N ALA A 620 24.38 0.33 8.62
CA ALA A 620 23.98 -0.46 9.78
C ALA A 620 23.87 -1.95 9.48
N VAL A 621 23.87 -2.76 10.54
CA VAL A 621 23.62 -4.20 10.53
C VAL A 621 22.24 -4.44 11.14
N HIS A 622 21.31 -4.99 10.36
CA HIS A 622 19.97 -5.29 10.85
C HIS A 622 20.03 -6.31 11.99
N ARG A 623 19.26 -6.09 13.06
CA ARG A 623 19.22 -6.95 14.26
C ARG A 623 17.95 -7.77 14.36
N GLY A 624 16.87 -7.27 13.75
CA GLY A 624 15.54 -7.88 13.82
C GLY A 624 14.45 -6.83 14.09
N SER A 625 13.21 -7.28 14.08
CA SER A 625 12.02 -6.44 14.28
C SER A 625 11.52 -6.50 15.72
N LEU A 626 10.80 -5.46 16.17
CA LEU A 626 10.11 -5.54 17.46
C LEU A 626 9.04 -6.65 17.38
N ARG A 627 8.98 -7.54 18.38
CA ARG A 627 7.92 -8.55 18.43
C ARG A 627 6.55 -7.86 18.50
N GLY A 628 5.74 -8.02 17.45
CA GLY A 628 4.39 -7.45 17.37
C GLY A 628 4.29 -6.09 16.65
N ALA A 629 5.39 -5.49 16.19
CA ALA A 629 5.36 -4.31 15.32
C ALA A 629 5.75 -4.72 13.90
N THR A 630 4.76 -4.85 13.02
CA THR A 630 4.98 -5.05 11.58
C THR A 630 5.60 -3.79 10.97
N GLY A 631 6.66 -3.96 10.16
CA GLY A 631 7.32 -2.86 9.45
C GLY A 631 8.48 -2.19 10.21
N LEU A 632 8.63 -2.42 11.51
CA LEU A 632 9.67 -1.74 12.29
C LEU A 632 10.86 -2.64 12.64
N GLY A 633 11.98 -2.41 11.96
CA GLY A 633 13.27 -3.03 12.18
C GLY A 633 14.21 -2.19 13.04
N PHE A 634 15.04 -2.86 13.85
CA PHE A 634 16.17 -2.25 14.54
C PHE A 634 17.46 -2.71 13.88
N ALA A 635 18.39 -1.78 13.74
CA ALA A 635 19.72 -2.02 13.22
C ALA A 635 20.76 -1.41 14.16
N VAL A 636 21.92 -2.06 14.21
CA VAL A 636 23.11 -1.60 14.94
C VAL A 636 23.95 -0.78 13.97
N PRO A 637 24.29 0.49 14.26
CA PRO A 637 25.16 1.30 13.39
C PRO A 637 26.48 0.58 13.09
N VAL A 638 26.95 0.63 11.85
CA VAL A 638 28.14 -0.14 11.43
C VAL A 638 29.42 0.33 12.12
N THR A 639 29.47 1.58 12.58
CA THR A 639 30.56 2.16 13.37
C THR A 639 30.81 1.44 14.68
N GLN A 640 29.78 0.79 15.25
CA GLN A 640 29.89 -0.03 16.46
C GLN A 640 30.76 -1.27 16.26
N LEU A 641 31.03 -1.65 15.00
CA LEU A 641 31.91 -2.75 14.66
C LEU A 641 33.39 -2.38 14.87
N ILE A 642 33.77 -1.12 14.61
CA ILE A 642 35.16 -0.64 14.65
C ILE A 642 35.91 -1.05 15.94
N PRO A 643 35.38 -0.84 17.17
CA PRO A 643 36.08 -1.24 18.39
C PRO A 643 36.20 -2.77 18.56
N LEU A 644 35.41 -3.57 17.84
CA LEU A 644 35.42 -5.03 17.90
C LEU A 644 36.42 -5.65 16.91
N LEU A 645 36.84 -4.92 15.88
CA LEU A 645 37.69 -5.45 14.82
C LEU A 645 39.14 -5.66 15.29
N PRO A 646 39.76 -6.81 14.97
CA PRO A 646 41.19 -7.00 15.16
C PRO A 646 42.03 -5.99 14.35
N PRO A 647 43.25 -5.63 14.79
CA PRO A 647 44.11 -4.66 14.12
C PRO A 647 44.38 -4.98 12.64
N GLU A 648 44.59 -6.26 12.32
CA GLU A 648 44.82 -6.73 10.95
C GLU A 648 43.61 -6.49 10.03
N VAL A 649 42.39 -6.63 10.56
CA VAL A 649 41.16 -6.39 9.80
C VAL A 649 40.94 -4.89 9.59
N LYS A 650 41.23 -4.08 10.61
CA LYS A 650 41.19 -2.61 10.50
C LYS A 650 42.15 -2.09 9.43
N ALA A 651 43.37 -2.64 9.41
CA ALA A 651 44.37 -2.29 8.40
C ALA A 651 43.93 -2.66 6.98
N GLU A 652 43.31 -3.82 6.79
CA GLU A 652 42.74 -4.23 5.48
C GLU A 652 41.60 -3.32 5.02
N LEU A 653 40.78 -2.83 5.96
CA LEU A 653 39.67 -1.91 5.69
C LEU A 653 40.10 -0.44 5.56
N GLY A 654 41.35 -0.11 5.89
CA GLY A 654 41.85 1.27 5.90
C GLY A 654 41.21 2.15 6.97
N ILE A 655 40.89 1.59 8.14
CA ILE A 655 40.25 2.28 9.26
C ILE A 655 41.25 2.37 10.43
N GLU A 656 41.33 3.54 11.09
CA GLU A 656 42.19 3.77 12.26
C GLU A 656 41.61 3.24 13.58
#